data_AF-A0A0F9KUA9-F1
#
_entry.id   AF-A0A0F9KUA9-F1
#
_cell.length_a   1.000
_cell.length_b   1.000
_cell.length_c   1.000
_cell.angle_alpha   90.00
_cell.angle_beta   90.00
_cell.angle_gamma   90.00
#
_symmetry.space_group_name_H-M   'P 1'
#
loop_
_entity.id
_entity.type
_entity.pdbx_description
1 polymer ?
#
loop_
_entity_poly.entity_id
_entity_poly.type
_entity_poly.pdbx_seq_one_letter_code
_entity_poly.pdbx_strand_id
1 'polypeptide(L)'
;MSDSLEKLKPSRFKREIIPFIIISVITISSLIYFSYQDSTGSIIYSPEIPIINIELSNEISNSSQQCFIKFEPISFEFMQTNWANRYLAADIRRRNSDGGFSFELYQNENLFDIRDDDDWLLLPSGNNLAALRIKMAFDVYNMLRENSPNYRLPNSKLVEVYINGKYQGFYLLSERIDRKMMNLDQENFVNIEENDIIFKASNWEGDFYNIPNSTDSQWDQIFPNAINFSHVPLYLTQYIHNASEEDFFNEDSGIFTIFDKNSIIDNLLFGLLIGHEIIEGSSFYLINNHKIDPGFFILPWNFEKSFGFYEDGIIPSDLWLNGEKNEINSVVWSKLYYRLLFPKNSSTNQKFIIEIKNRWNSIRTNFWKSDNLIAYFDNLYSSIHKAIIRTSNSEDFVLNFAENIRNWLNIRGNLIDEILNEQATIFTNDLEAPYRANPEVFGFSSSTARRNYFKSAVLFSTQEIHEVSVVIQRDYFDDMVLRKLDPYRWNERLFMPSIITIDNYSMDNVGFRIRSNYNRNYPKDSFKLKFSETEFYLGDNSYKNIPENKDRRFLGLRRLNLRAAPTDFSFMNEVTGYEIYKILGIPHTRISWTKLYITEIDENGNIVKPKEYKGLYLLTEDIDKTFLNYNFKNPEGNLYKTC
;
A
#
# COMPACT_ATOMS: atom_id res chain seq x y z
N MET A 1 101.87 -3.40 4.28
CA MET A 1 100.91 -2.97 5.32
C MET A 1 99.54 -2.83 4.66
N SER A 2 98.52 -3.40 5.29
CA SER A 2 97.09 -3.51 4.90
C SER A 2 96.75 -4.33 3.67
N ASP A 3 96.63 -5.64 3.89
CA ASP A 3 95.86 -6.55 3.04
C ASP A 3 94.36 -6.32 3.19
N SER A 4 93.68 -6.47 2.06
CA SER A 4 92.28 -6.20 1.76
C SER A 4 91.30 -7.10 2.51
N LEU A 5 90.35 -6.48 3.23
CA LEU A 5 89.11 -7.13 3.67
C LEU A 5 88.21 -7.41 2.45
N GLU A 6 88.14 -8.66 2.02
CA GLU A 6 87.05 -9.17 1.19
C GLU A 6 85.72 -9.08 1.98
N LYS A 7 84.80 -8.23 1.53
CA LYS A 7 83.40 -8.24 1.97
C LYS A 7 82.72 -9.51 1.43
N LEU A 8 82.47 -10.48 2.31
CA LEU A 8 81.59 -11.61 2.07
C LEU A 8 80.21 -11.13 1.60
N LYS A 9 79.88 -11.32 0.32
CA LYS A 9 78.52 -11.18 -0.21
C LYS A 9 77.61 -12.23 0.46
N PRO A 10 76.40 -11.86 0.93
CA PRO A 10 75.44 -12.86 1.41
C PRO A 10 75.12 -13.81 0.25
N SER A 11 75.14 -15.12 0.52
CA SER A 11 74.90 -16.14 -0.50
C SER A 11 73.57 -15.90 -1.21
N ARG A 12 73.56 -16.09 -2.54
CA ARG A 12 72.38 -15.91 -3.41
C ARG A 12 71.13 -16.60 -2.86
N PHE A 13 71.33 -17.70 -2.13
CA PHE A 13 70.31 -18.48 -1.43
C PHE A 13 69.51 -17.69 -0.38
N LYS A 14 70.13 -16.77 0.37
CA LYS A 14 69.42 -15.97 1.39
C LYS A 14 68.56 -14.84 0.80
N ARG A 15 68.87 -14.39 -0.42
CA ARG A 15 68.21 -13.22 -1.05
C ARG A 15 66.85 -13.57 -1.68
N GLU A 16 66.64 -14.82 -2.04
CA GLU A 16 65.39 -15.31 -2.65
C GLU A 16 64.46 -15.99 -1.63
N ILE A 17 65.01 -16.55 -0.54
CA ILE A 17 64.22 -17.23 0.50
C ILE A 17 63.47 -16.25 1.40
N ILE A 18 64.06 -15.10 1.74
CA ILE A 18 63.41 -14.12 2.63
C ILE A 18 62.08 -13.58 2.03
N PRO A 19 62.03 -13.14 0.76
CA PRO A 19 60.76 -12.76 0.12
C PRO A 19 59.76 -13.90 0.09
N PHE A 20 60.22 -15.13 -0.17
CA PHE A 20 59.35 -16.31 -0.22
C PHE A 20 58.73 -16.61 1.15
N ILE A 21 59.52 -16.55 2.23
CA ILE A 21 59.03 -16.72 3.60
C ILE A 21 58.04 -15.60 3.95
N ILE A 22 58.29 -14.35 3.57
CA ILE A 22 57.37 -13.24 3.84
C ILE A 22 56.05 -13.45 3.10
N ILE A 23 56.09 -13.83 1.81
CA ILE A 23 54.88 -14.11 1.02
C ILE A 23 54.13 -15.31 1.60
N SER A 24 54.83 -16.37 2.00
CA SER A 24 54.24 -17.55 2.66
C SER A 24 53.59 -17.19 4.00
N VAL A 25 54.23 -16.34 4.81
CA VAL A 25 53.64 -15.88 6.08
C VAL A 25 52.40 -15.03 5.82
N ILE A 26 52.42 -14.13 4.84
CA ILE A 26 51.26 -13.32 4.48
C ILE A 26 50.11 -14.21 3.98
N THR A 27 50.39 -15.16 3.07
CA THR A 27 49.38 -16.09 2.54
C THR A 27 48.82 -17.01 3.61
N ILE A 28 49.65 -17.57 4.49
CA ILE A 28 49.18 -18.42 5.60
C ILE A 28 48.36 -17.60 6.61
N SER A 29 48.79 -16.37 6.92
CA SER A 29 48.04 -15.48 7.83
C SER A 29 46.69 -15.08 7.23
N SER A 30 46.63 -14.83 5.93
CA SER A 30 45.35 -14.53 5.25
C SER A 30 44.47 -15.77 5.14
N LEU A 31 45.01 -16.96 4.87
CA LEU A 31 44.26 -18.23 4.92
C LEU A 31 43.70 -18.52 6.31
N ILE A 32 44.50 -18.37 7.37
CA ILE A 32 44.04 -18.53 8.76
C ILE A 32 42.97 -17.49 9.09
N TYR A 33 43.13 -16.24 8.64
CA TYR A 33 42.11 -15.21 8.79
C TYR A 33 40.80 -15.58 8.07
N PHE A 34 40.85 -16.01 6.81
CA PHE A 34 39.66 -16.44 6.06
C PHE A 34 38.98 -17.68 6.69
N SER A 35 39.76 -18.69 7.09
CA SER A 35 39.22 -19.88 7.77
C SER A 35 38.65 -19.57 9.16
N TYR A 36 39.23 -18.60 9.87
CA TYR A 36 38.68 -18.11 11.13
C TYR A 36 37.34 -17.40 10.92
N GLN A 37 37.23 -16.55 9.89
CA GLN A 37 35.98 -15.85 9.52
C GLN A 37 34.85 -16.80 9.12
N ASP A 38 35.14 -17.86 8.35
CA ASP A 38 34.17 -18.90 8.01
C ASP A 38 33.70 -19.69 9.24
N SER A 39 34.59 -19.89 10.23
CA SER A 39 34.28 -20.64 11.45
C SER A 39 33.45 -19.85 12.48
N THR A 40 33.52 -18.52 12.46
CA THR A 40 32.80 -17.63 13.39
C THR A 40 31.48 -17.10 12.84
N GLY A 41 31.12 -17.44 11.59
CA GLY A 41 29.91 -16.93 10.93
C GLY A 41 29.92 -15.42 10.68
N SER A 42 31.06 -14.76 10.87
CA SER A 42 31.26 -13.33 10.63
C SER A 42 31.68 -13.10 9.19
N ILE A 43 30.77 -13.37 8.25
CA ILE A 43 30.93 -12.84 6.89
C ILE A 43 30.90 -11.30 7.05
N ILE A 44 32.05 -10.64 6.87
CA ILE A 44 32.07 -9.18 6.65
C ILE A 44 31.41 -8.97 5.28
N TYR A 45 30.10 -8.83 5.29
CA TYR A 45 29.34 -8.42 4.12
C TYR A 45 29.83 -7.03 3.74
N SER A 46 30.29 -6.86 2.50
CA SER A 46 30.41 -5.52 1.94
C SER A 46 28.99 -5.01 1.69
N PRO A 47 28.57 -3.91 2.32
CA PRO A 47 27.22 -3.39 2.15
C PRO A 47 26.99 -2.98 0.69
N GLU A 48 25.81 -3.30 0.16
CA GLU A 48 25.39 -2.97 -1.22
C GLU A 48 24.52 -1.70 -1.28
N ILE A 49 23.95 -1.32 -0.12
CA ILE A 49 23.32 -0.01 0.13
C ILE A 49 23.95 0.67 1.37
N PRO A 50 23.91 2.01 1.47
CA PRO A 50 24.47 2.73 2.62
C PRO A 50 23.93 2.23 3.97
N ILE A 51 24.75 2.32 5.01
CA ILE A 51 24.37 1.92 6.38
C ILE A 51 24.08 3.17 7.21
N ILE A 52 23.07 3.09 8.07
CA ILE A 52 22.79 4.04 9.14
C ILE A 52 22.89 3.31 10.48
N ASN A 53 23.85 3.71 11.30
CA ASN A 53 24.02 3.22 12.67
C ASN A 53 23.45 4.25 13.64
N ILE A 54 22.53 3.84 14.50
CA ILE A 54 21.85 4.69 15.48
C ILE A 54 22.19 4.18 16.88
N GLU A 55 22.74 5.06 17.72
CA GLU A 55 23.11 4.80 19.11
C GLU A 55 22.25 5.60 20.08
N LEU A 56 21.63 4.89 21.02
CA LEU A 56 20.67 5.43 22.00
C LEU A 56 20.75 4.68 23.32
N SER A 57 20.51 5.39 24.42
CA SER A 57 20.57 4.84 25.78
C SER A 57 19.38 3.94 26.15
N ASN A 58 18.22 4.17 25.54
CA ASN A 58 16.95 3.49 25.82
C ASN A 58 16.26 3.10 24.51
N GLU A 59 15.34 2.13 24.52
CA GLU A 59 14.55 1.78 23.34
C GLU A 59 13.80 2.99 22.74
N ILE A 60 13.69 3.00 21.40
CA ILE A 60 13.02 4.09 20.68
C ILE A 60 11.53 4.07 21.01
N SER A 61 11.03 5.20 21.51
CA SER A 61 9.63 5.43 21.82
C SER A 61 8.99 6.41 20.84
N ASN A 62 7.70 6.67 20.99
CA ASN A 62 6.98 7.67 20.20
C ASN A 62 7.28 9.12 20.64
N SER A 63 8.04 9.28 21.74
CA SER A 63 8.55 10.56 22.22
C SER A 63 9.97 10.80 21.72
N SER A 64 10.30 12.08 21.52
CA SER A 64 11.63 12.49 21.05
C SER A 64 12.72 12.08 22.05
N GLN A 65 13.80 11.47 21.54
CA GLN A 65 14.92 10.99 22.34
C GLN A 65 16.24 11.36 21.66
N GLN A 66 17.20 11.83 22.46
CA GLN A 66 18.55 12.10 21.97
C GLN A 66 19.24 10.81 21.54
N CYS A 67 19.93 10.87 20.41
CA CYS A 67 20.72 9.78 19.86
C CYS A 67 21.94 10.30 19.08
N PHE A 68 22.80 9.37 18.70
CA PHE A 68 23.87 9.61 17.74
C PHE A 68 23.64 8.76 16.49
N ILE A 69 23.70 9.38 15.31
CA ILE A 69 23.49 8.72 14.02
C ILE A 69 24.77 8.81 13.20
N LYS A 70 25.25 7.67 12.71
CA LYS A 70 26.38 7.57 11.79
C LYS A 70 25.92 7.03 10.45
N PHE A 71 26.21 7.77 9.39
CA PHE A 71 25.91 7.38 8.02
C PHE A 71 27.18 6.86 7.33
N GLU A 72 27.12 5.66 6.78
CA GLU A 72 28.24 4.98 6.13
C GLU A 72 27.88 4.77 4.64
N PRO A 73 28.25 5.73 3.76
CA PRO A 73 27.96 5.63 2.34
C PRO A 73 28.87 4.61 1.65
N ILE A 74 28.41 4.11 0.50
CA ILE A 74 29.18 3.20 -0.36
C ILE A 74 29.97 3.95 -1.43
N SER A 75 29.43 5.04 -1.97
CA SER A 75 30.11 5.76 -3.04
C SER A 75 31.33 6.50 -2.49
N PHE A 76 32.43 6.44 -3.22
CA PHE A 76 33.67 7.13 -2.86
C PHE A 76 33.50 8.64 -2.78
N GLU A 77 32.61 9.20 -3.61
CA GLU A 77 32.22 10.61 -3.55
C GLU A 77 31.59 10.96 -2.20
N PHE A 78 30.59 10.20 -1.75
CA PHE A 78 29.94 10.47 -0.47
C PHE A 78 30.84 10.19 0.73
N MET A 79 31.78 9.24 0.63
CA MET A 79 32.74 8.96 1.71
C MET A 79 33.64 10.17 2.06
N GLN A 80 33.78 11.15 1.16
CA GLN A 80 34.57 12.36 1.39
C GLN A 80 33.76 13.52 1.98
N THR A 81 32.45 13.36 2.12
CA THR A 81 31.58 14.39 2.69
C THR A 81 31.78 14.52 4.20
N ASN A 82 31.50 15.70 4.74
CA ASN A 82 31.73 15.97 6.15
C ASN A 82 30.83 15.14 7.08
N TRP A 83 29.61 14.79 6.65
CA TRP A 83 28.67 13.98 7.43
C TRP A 83 29.00 12.49 7.46
N ALA A 84 29.74 11.99 6.47
CA ALA A 84 30.00 10.57 6.33
C ALA A 84 30.93 10.02 7.42
N ASN A 85 30.67 8.78 7.84
CA ASN A 85 31.51 7.98 8.73
C ASN A 85 31.82 8.62 10.10
N ARG A 86 31.01 9.58 10.55
CA ARG A 86 31.06 10.17 11.89
C ARG A 86 29.69 10.13 12.57
N TYR A 87 29.68 10.20 13.90
CA TYR A 87 28.45 10.30 14.68
C TYR A 87 27.96 11.75 14.70
N LEU A 88 26.72 11.95 14.27
CA LEU A 88 25.97 13.20 14.31
C LEU A 88 24.97 13.14 15.46
N ALA A 89 24.90 14.21 16.25
CA ALA A 89 23.89 14.31 17.30
C ALA A 89 22.52 14.60 16.68
N ALA A 90 21.50 13.90 17.16
CA ALA A 90 20.14 13.99 16.64
C ALA A 90 19.12 13.71 17.73
N ASP A 91 17.87 14.09 17.46
CA ASP A 91 16.71 13.61 18.17
C ASP A 91 15.93 12.64 17.27
N ILE A 92 15.54 11.48 17.79
CA ILE A 92 14.79 10.45 17.07
C ILE A 92 13.49 10.11 17.80
N ARG A 93 12.45 9.78 17.04
CA ARG A 93 11.20 9.22 17.56
C ARG A 93 10.64 8.16 16.62
N ARG A 94 9.93 7.20 17.19
CA ARG A 94 9.11 6.23 16.46
C ARG A 94 7.85 6.90 15.93
N ARG A 95 7.48 6.56 14.70
CA ARG A 95 6.25 7.00 14.05
C ARG A 95 5.12 6.02 14.38
N ASN A 96 3.97 6.56 14.78
CA ASN A 96 2.82 5.78 15.22
C ASN A 96 2.10 5.04 14.09
N SER A 97 2.26 5.51 12.84
CA SER A 97 1.45 5.08 11.70
C SER A 97 1.99 3.84 10.97
N ASP A 98 3.31 3.69 10.90
CA ASP A 98 3.98 2.73 10.00
C ASP A 98 5.10 1.95 10.70
N GLY A 99 5.40 2.24 11.97
CA GLY A 99 6.53 1.64 12.68
C GLY A 99 7.89 2.18 12.23
N GLY A 100 7.93 3.21 11.38
CA GLY A 100 9.13 3.91 10.95
C GLY A 100 9.69 4.86 12.00
N PHE A 101 10.73 5.60 11.61
CA PHE A 101 11.35 6.61 12.45
C PHE A 101 11.33 7.98 11.76
N SER A 102 11.27 9.03 12.57
CA SER A 102 11.62 10.38 12.13
C SER A 102 12.74 10.87 13.02
N PHE A 103 13.76 11.49 12.43
CA PHE A 103 14.86 12.08 13.18
C PHE A 103 15.12 13.52 12.72
N GLU A 104 15.67 14.31 13.63
CA GLU A 104 16.07 15.70 13.46
C GLU A 104 17.54 15.82 13.87
N LEU A 105 18.42 16.14 12.92
CA LEU A 105 19.84 16.36 13.18
C LEU A 105 20.04 17.72 13.84
N TYR A 106 21.03 17.85 14.73
CA TYR A 106 21.31 19.14 15.38
C TYR A 106 21.97 20.17 14.44
N GLN A 107 22.38 19.74 13.26
CA GLN A 107 22.91 20.57 12.18
C GLN A 107 22.32 20.07 10.86
N ASN A 108 22.06 21.00 9.94
CA ASN A 108 21.70 20.64 8.58
C ASN A 108 22.83 19.86 7.93
N GLU A 109 22.48 18.77 7.26
CA GLU A 109 23.44 17.96 6.50
C GLU A 109 22.82 17.60 5.15
N ASN A 110 23.58 17.77 4.07
CA ASN A 110 23.17 17.33 2.74
C ASN A 110 23.42 15.82 2.56
N LEU A 111 22.59 15.00 3.20
CA LEU A 111 22.72 13.55 3.17
C LEU A 111 22.46 13.02 1.75
N PHE A 112 23.44 12.32 1.17
CA PHE A 112 23.36 11.67 -0.14
C PHE A 112 22.91 12.58 -1.30
N ASP A 113 23.21 13.88 -1.23
CA ASP A 113 22.76 14.90 -2.19
C ASP A 113 21.24 14.99 -2.37
N ILE A 114 20.49 14.66 -1.32
CA ILE A 114 19.02 14.78 -1.33
C ILE A 114 18.59 16.23 -1.09
N ARG A 115 19.02 16.82 0.03
CA ARG A 115 18.68 18.18 0.49
C ARG A 115 19.57 18.54 1.67
N ASP A 116 20.02 19.79 1.74
CA ASP A 116 20.65 20.35 2.94
C ASP A 116 19.60 20.58 4.03
N ASP A 117 19.50 19.65 4.99
CA ASP A 117 18.42 19.67 5.97
C ASP A 117 18.71 18.89 7.26
N ASP A 118 17.95 19.21 8.29
CA ASP A 118 17.96 18.57 9.60
C ASP A 118 16.88 17.49 9.76
N ASP A 119 15.76 17.61 9.05
CA ASP A 119 14.57 16.77 9.22
C ASP A 119 14.47 15.61 8.21
N TRP A 120 14.51 14.38 8.72
CA TRP A 120 14.50 13.18 7.88
C TRP A 120 13.48 12.12 8.33
N LEU A 121 13.14 11.22 7.41
CA LEU A 121 12.29 10.06 7.64
C LEU A 121 13.04 8.77 7.31
N LEU A 122 12.83 7.73 8.13
CA LEU A 122 13.18 6.34 7.84
C LEU A 122 11.89 5.53 7.72
N LEU A 123 11.50 5.24 6.49
CA LEU A 123 10.29 4.46 6.20
C LEU A 123 10.66 2.96 6.19
N PRO A 124 9.95 2.11 6.95
CA PRO A 124 10.31 0.72 7.10
C PRO A 124 9.92 -0.09 5.87
N SER A 125 10.62 -1.22 5.70
CA SER A 125 10.29 -2.18 4.64
C SER A 125 8.98 -2.94 4.91
N GLY A 126 8.66 -3.23 6.17
CA GLY A 126 7.45 -3.99 6.52
C GLY A 126 7.41 -5.40 5.88
N ASN A 127 6.24 -6.05 5.93
CA ASN A 127 6.08 -7.44 5.47
C ASN A 127 6.19 -7.62 3.95
N ASN A 128 5.88 -6.58 3.17
CA ASN A 128 5.80 -6.64 1.71
C ASN A 128 6.87 -5.77 1.03
N LEU A 129 8.00 -5.47 1.64
CA LEU A 129 9.04 -4.60 1.04
C LEU A 129 8.53 -3.20 0.62
N ALA A 130 7.66 -2.61 1.43
CA ALA A 130 7.05 -1.29 1.22
C ALA A 130 8.09 -0.19 0.96
N ALA A 131 9.24 -0.18 1.66
CA ALA A 131 10.33 0.77 1.41
C ALA A 131 10.80 0.78 -0.06
N LEU A 132 10.92 -0.40 -0.69
CA LEU A 132 11.28 -0.53 -2.10
C LEU A 132 10.16 0.01 -3.01
N ARG A 133 8.91 -0.33 -2.71
CA ARG A 133 7.75 0.16 -3.49
C ARG A 133 7.58 1.68 -3.39
N ILE A 134 7.78 2.26 -2.19
CA ILE A 134 7.72 3.70 -1.97
C ILE A 134 8.83 4.39 -2.78
N LYS A 135 10.07 3.86 -2.75
CA LYS A 135 11.17 4.37 -3.59
C LYS A 135 10.77 4.37 -5.05
N MET A 136 10.28 3.24 -5.55
CA MET A 136 9.83 3.10 -6.92
C MET A 136 8.71 4.10 -7.27
N ALA A 137 7.70 4.24 -6.41
CA ALA A 137 6.60 5.19 -6.62
C ALA A 137 7.10 6.65 -6.69
N PHE A 138 7.99 7.05 -5.77
CA PHE A 138 8.61 8.38 -5.77
C PHE A 138 9.33 8.67 -7.08
N ASP A 139 10.17 7.74 -7.54
CA ASP A 139 10.96 7.93 -8.75
C ASP A 139 10.09 7.92 -10.01
N VAL A 140 9.14 6.99 -10.11
CA VAL A 140 8.22 6.87 -11.25
C VAL A 140 7.37 8.14 -11.39
N TYR A 141 6.87 8.70 -10.28
CA TYR A 141 6.18 9.99 -10.31
C TYR A 141 7.11 11.12 -10.73
N ASN A 142 8.34 11.15 -10.20
CA ASN A 142 9.33 12.18 -10.51
C ASN A 142 9.80 12.16 -11.98
N MET A 143 9.60 11.06 -12.72
CA MET A 143 9.84 11.03 -14.16
C MET A 143 8.89 11.96 -14.95
N LEU A 144 7.75 12.37 -14.37
CA LEU A 144 6.77 13.26 -15.02
C LEU A 144 7.18 14.74 -15.02
N ARG A 145 8.25 15.09 -14.29
CA ARG A 145 8.67 16.46 -13.93
C ARG A 145 9.02 17.40 -15.07
N GLU A 146 9.11 16.94 -16.33
CA GLU A 146 9.50 17.80 -17.46
C GLU A 146 8.68 19.10 -17.55
N ASN A 147 7.48 19.14 -16.96
CA ASN A 147 6.56 20.26 -17.06
C ASN A 147 6.59 21.26 -15.88
N SER A 148 7.08 20.90 -14.68
CA SER A 148 7.10 21.84 -13.54
C SER A 148 7.91 21.34 -12.33
N PRO A 149 8.98 22.04 -11.89
CA PRO A 149 9.89 21.54 -10.85
C PRO A 149 9.28 21.50 -9.44
N ASN A 150 8.16 22.17 -9.22
CA ASN A 150 7.49 22.28 -7.91
C ASN A 150 6.55 21.09 -7.61
N TYR A 151 6.37 20.16 -8.55
CA TYR A 151 5.42 19.05 -8.47
C TYR A 151 6.19 17.74 -8.44
N ARG A 152 6.66 17.40 -7.24
CA ARG A 152 7.57 16.27 -7.07
C ARG A 152 7.30 15.48 -5.81
N LEU A 153 7.53 14.18 -5.89
CA LEU A 153 7.62 13.34 -4.71
C LEU A 153 9.04 13.41 -4.10
N PRO A 154 9.20 13.04 -2.82
CA PRO A 154 10.47 13.11 -2.12
C PRO A 154 11.60 12.37 -2.84
N ASN A 155 12.78 12.98 -2.82
CA ASN A 155 14.04 12.29 -3.09
C ASN A 155 14.36 11.37 -1.90
N SER A 156 14.92 10.21 -2.19
CA SER A 156 15.08 9.17 -1.18
C SER A 156 16.20 8.19 -1.53
N LYS A 157 16.66 7.43 -0.52
CA LYS A 157 17.75 6.45 -0.62
C LYS A 157 17.42 5.21 0.21
N LEU A 158 17.55 4.02 -0.39
CA LEU A 158 17.49 2.75 0.35
C LEU A 158 18.76 2.62 1.20
N VAL A 159 18.58 2.22 2.46
CA VAL A 159 19.65 2.12 3.47
C VAL A 159 19.44 0.92 4.38
N GLU A 160 20.51 0.34 4.91
CA GLU A 160 20.43 -0.60 6.05
C GLU A 160 20.43 0.17 7.37
N VAL A 161 19.65 -0.28 8.36
CA VAL A 161 19.57 0.37 9.66
C VAL A 161 20.02 -0.58 10.77
N TYR A 162 20.89 -0.08 11.64
CA TYR A 162 21.33 -0.74 12.87
C TYR A 162 20.99 0.17 14.05
N ILE A 163 20.37 -0.41 15.08
CA ILE A 163 20.07 0.29 16.33
C ILE A 163 20.84 -0.42 17.43
N ASN A 164 21.74 0.30 18.12
CA ASN A 164 22.61 -0.24 19.17
C ASN A 164 23.35 -1.52 18.72
N GLY A 165 23.87 -1.51 17.49
CA GLY A 165 24.56 -2.64 16.87
C GLY A 165 23.67 -3.79 16.38
N LYS A 166 22.35 -3.75 16.65
CA LYS A 166 21.40 -4.75 16.17
C LYS A 166 20.82 -4.35 14.83
N TYR A 167 20.97 -5.22 13.83
CA TYR A 167 20.37 -5.05 12.50
C TYR A 167 18.84 -5.01 12.58
N GLN A 168 18.25 -4.00 11.93
CA GLN A 168 16.80 -3.78 11.90
C GLN A 168 16.17 -4.08 10.52
N GLY A 169 16.99 -4.38 9.51
CA GLY A 169 16.56 -4.48 8.13
C GLY A 169 16.89 -3.24 7.31
N PHE A 170 16.42 -3.23 6.06
CA PHE A 170 16.54 -2.06 5.19
C PHE A 170 15.33 -1.13 5.33
N TYR A 171 15.59 0.15 5.15
CA TYR A 171 14.63 1.25 5.24
C TYR A 171 14.80 2.16 4.02
N LEU A 172 13.84 3.05 3.83
CA LEU A 172 13.94 4.16 2.89
C LEU A 172 14.18 5.46 3.66
N LEU A 173 15.40 6.01 3.54
CA LEU A 173 15.70 7.37 3.96
C LEU A 173 15.04 8.34 2.98
N SER A 174 14.22 9.27 3.46
CA SER A 174 13.47 10.21 2.64
C SER A 174 13.46 11.61 3.25
N GLU A 175 13.49 12.63 2.40
CA GLU A 175 13.08 13.98 2.80
C GLU A 175 11.57 14.00 3.12
N ARG A 176 11.10 15.06 3.79
CA ARG A 176 9.69 15.25 4.14
C ARG A 176 9.00 16.14 3.11
N ILE A 177 7.71 15.87 2.88
CA ILE A 177 6.83 16.82 2.19
C ILE A 177 6.54 17.95 3.18
N ASP A 178 7.19 19.07 2.98
CA ASP A 178 7.14 20.25 3.83
C ASP A 178 7.36 21.54 3.02
N ARG A 179 7.31 22.68 3.72
CA ARG A 179 7.54 24.01 3.16
C ARG A 179 8.89 24.11 2.42
N LYS A 180 9.97 23.54 2.99
CA LYS A 180 11.33 23.60 2.42
C LYS A 180 11.39 22.81 1.11
N MET A 181 10.75 21.64 1.03
CA MET A 181 10.75 20.76 -0.15
C MET A 181 10.05 21.42 -1.33
N MET A 182 8.96 22.13 -1.03
CA MET A 182 8.13 22.84 -2.00
C MET A 182 8.62 24.25 -2.32
N ASN A 183 9.73 24.70 -1.69
CA ASN A 183 10.30 26.04 -1.84
C ASN A 183 9.26 27.17 -1.60
N LEU A 184 8.38 26.97 -0.61
CA LEU A 184 7.36 27.94 -0.24
C LEU A 184 7.96 29.02 0.67
N ASP A 185 7.38 30.21 0.60
CA ASP A 185 7.84 31.34 1.41
C ASP A 185 7.55 31.13 2.90
N GLN A 186 8.22 31.91 3.75
CA GLN A 186 7.96 31.92 5.19
C GLN A 186 6.57 32.49 5.48
N GLU A 187 6.03 32.16 6.65
CA GLU A 187 4.70 32.60 7.04
C GLU A 187 4.61 34.14 7.09
N ASN A 188 3.63 34.69 6.36
CA ASN A 188 3.35 36.10 6.32
C ASN A 188 2.23 36.45 7.31
N PHE A 189 2.61 37.00 8.46
CA PHE A 189 1.66 37.43 9.51
C PHE A 189 0.98 38.78 9.22
N VAL A 190 1.42 39.51 8.19
CA VAL A 190 0.86 40.82 7.80
C VAL A 190 -0.21 40.64 6.75
N ASN A 191 0.13 39.96 5.65
CA ASN A 191 -0.81 39.63 4.57
C ASN A 191 -1.10 38.13 4.63
N ILE A 192 -2.05 37.77 5.49
CA ILE A 192 -2.38 36.36 5.74
C ILE A 192 -2.78 35.63 4.46
N GLU A 193 -3.55 36.27 3.58
CA GLU A 193 -4.05 35.66 2.34
C GLU A 193 -2.95 35.33 1.31
N GLU A 194 -1.74 35.88 1.46
CA GLU A 194 -0.60 35.57 0.57
C GLU A 194 0.15 34.29 0.98
N ASN A 195 -0.24 33.64 2.08
CA ASN A 195 0.43 32.42 2.54
C ASN A 195 0.10 31.22 1.65
N ASP A 196 1.14 30.56 1.15
CA ASP A 196 1.02 29.20 0.61
C ASP A 196 0.51 28.23 1.68
N ILE A 197 -0.14 27.14 1.25
CA ILE A 197 -0.72 26.16 2.16
C ILE A 197 -0.36 24.73 1.78
N ILE A 198 -0.20 23.89 2.79
CA ILE A 198 -0.06 22.44 2.65
C ILE A 198 -1.05 21.80 3.63
N PHE A 199 -2.01 21.08 3.09
CA PHE A 199 -2.89 20.19 3.84
C PHE A 199 -2.57 18.75 3.50
N LYS A 200 -2.73 17.87 4.48
CA LYS A 200 -2.63 16.43 4.31
C LYS A 200 -4.00 15.82 4.56
N ALA A 201 -4.49 15.04 3.60
CA ALA A 201 -5.64 14.17 3.82
C ALA A 201 -5.16 12.99 4.69
N SER A 202 -5.74 12.84 5.88
CA SER A 202 -5.31 11.85 6.88
C SER A 202 -6.12 10.56 6.80
N ASN A 203 -7.29 10.60 6.17
CA ASN A 203 -8.08 9.49 5.68
C ASN A 203 -8.79 9.89 4.37
N TRP A 204 -10.08 9.56 4.27
CA TRP A 204 -10.95 9.71 3.10
C TRP A 204 -11.56 11.11 2.98
N GLU A 205 -11.03 12.11 3.68
CA GLU A 205 -11.61 13.46 3.73
C GLU A 205 -11.34 14.25 2.44
N GLY A 206 -10.41 13.78 1.61
CA GLY A 206 -10.15 14.28 0.26
C GLY A 206 -11.05 13.70 -0.83
N ASP A 207 -12.10 12.96 -0.49
CA ASP A 207 -13.04 12.40 -1.47
C ASP A 207 -14.04 13.43 -2.01
N PHE A 208 -14.18 14.58 -1.33
CA PHE A 208 -15.06 15.68 -1.68
C PHE A 208 -16.56 15.32 -1.80
N TYR A 209 -17.01 14.19 -1.25
CA TYR A 209 -18.44 13.81 -1.27
C TYR A 209 -19.22 14.39 -0.10
N ASN A 210 -18.61 14.47 1.07
CA ASN A 210 -19.26 14.93 2.29
C ASN A 210 -18.84 16.37 2.60
N ILE A 211 -19.82 17.27 2.69
CA ILE A 211 -19.60 18.61 3.21
C ILE A 211 -19.62 18.52 4.75
N PRO A 212 -18.51 18.81 5.46
CA PRO A 212 -18.50 18.77 6.92
C PRO A 212 -19.55 19.71 7.52
N ASN A 213 -20.28 19.25 8.53
CA ASN A 213 -21.21 20.09 9.30
C ASN A 213 -20.50 20.98 10.34
N SER A 214 -19.18 20.81 10.51
CA SER A 214 -18.33 21.59 11.42
C SER A 214 -17.51 22.63 10.67
N THR A 215 -17.13 23.72 11.36
CA THR A 215 -16.17 24.72 10.86
C THR A 215 -14.74 24.19 10.81
N ASP A 216 -14.44 23.12 11.55
CA ASP A 216 -13.11 22.52 11.57
C ASP A 216 -13.01 21.44 10.47
N SER A 217 -12.07 21.66 9.56
CA SER A 217 -11.67 20.68 8.56
C SER A 217 -11.00 19.50 9.24
N GLN A 218 -11.32 18.29 8.78
CA GLN A 218 -10.64 17.05 9.22
C GLN A 218 -9.31 16.83 8.51
N TRP A 219 -8.88 17.75 7.65
CA TRP A 219 -7.57 17.75 7.03
C TRP A 219 -6.51 18.24 8.00
N ASP A 220 -5.36 17.58 8.02
CA ASP A 220 -4.23 18.02 8.82
C ASP A 220 -3.51 19.16 8.09
N GLN A 221 -3.54 20.35 8.67
CA GLN A 221 -2.77 21.48 8.15
C GLN A 221 -1.29 21.33 8.53
N ILE A 222 -0.44 21.19 7.53
CA ILE A 222 1.01 21.06 7.69
C ILE A 222 1.70 22.42 7.61
N PHE A 223 1.22 23.30 6.74
CA PHE A 223 1.74 24.64 6.55
C PHE A 223 0.62 25.60 6.13
N PRO A 224 0.57 26.85 6.62
CA PRO A 224 1.34 27.39 7.75
C PRO A 224 0.99 26.68 9.07
N ASN A 225 1.85 26.77 10.09
CA ASN A 225 1.63 26.13 11.37
C ASN A 225 0.97 27.07 12.41
N ALA A 226 1.13 28.38 12.27
CA ALA A 226 0.62 29.35 13.24
C ALA A 226 -0.72 29.97 12.85
N ILE A 227 -1.11 29.89 11.57
CA ILE A 227 -2.32 30.54 11.03
C ILE A 227 -3.28 29.48 10.52
N ASN A 228 -4.56 29.51 10.92
CA ASN A 228 -5.55 28.51 10.53
C ASN A 228 -6.19 28.80 9.16
N PHE A 229 -6.06 27.86 8.22
CA PHE A 229 -6.64 27.85 6.88
C PHE A 229 -7.63 26.69 6.65
N SER A 230 -8.17 26.07 7.71
CA SER A 230 -9.10 24.94 7.60
C SER A 230 -10.35 25.25 6.75
N HIS A 231 -10.68 26.53 6.54
CA HIS A 231 -11.74 26.96 5.62
C HIS A 231 -11.44 26.63 4.15
N VAL A 232 -10.18 26.51 3.74
CA VAL A 232 -9.80 26.29 2.33
C VAL A 232 -10.26 24.93 1.81
N PRO A 233 -9.92 23.78 2.44
CA PRO A 233 -10.49 22.49 2.04
C PRO A 233 -12.02 22.45 2.08
N LEU A 234 -12.65 23.17 3.01
CA LEU A 234 -14.10 23.28 3.11
C LEU A 234 -14.70 23.98 1.88
N TYR A 235 -14.17 25.14 1.50
CA TYR A 235 -14.63 25.87 0.31
C TYR A 235 -14.42 25.07 -0.98
N LEU A 236 -13.27 24.39 -1.13
CA LEU A 236 -13.03 23.50 -2.27
C LEU A 236 -14.06 22.37 -2.32
N THR A 237 -14.35 21.74 -1.18
CA THR A 237 -15.37 20.69 -1.08
C THR A 237 -16.75 21.21 -1.46
N GLN A 238 -17.14 22.38 -0.94
CA GLN A 238 -18.42 23.02 -1.28
C GLN A 238 -18.51 23.37 -2.77
N TYR A 239 -17.45 23.91 -3.36
CA TYR A 239 -17.40 24.23 -4.79
C TYR A 239 -17.53 22.97 -5.65
N ILE A 240 -16.71 21.96 -5.39
CA ILE A 240 -16.74 20.68 -6.11
C ILE A 240 -18.11 20.01 -5.96
N HIS A 241 -18.74 20.09 -4.79
CA HIS A 241 -20.04 19.47 -4.55
C HIS A 241 -21.20 20.23 -5.21
N ASN A 242 -21.24 21.56 -5.09
CA ASN A 242 -22.42 22.38 -5.38
C ASN A 242 -22.38 23.12 -6.72
N ALA A 243 -21.20 23.39 -7.28
CA ALA A 243 -21.11 24.16 -8.53
C ALA A 243 -21.92 23.49 -9.65
N SER A 244 -22.62 24.27 -10.47
CA SER A 244 -23.30 23.73 -11.64
C SER A 244 -22.30 23.10 -12.62
N GLU A 245 -22.75 22.33 -13.59
CA GLU A 245 -21.83 21.78 -14.61
C GLU A 245 -21.24 22.89 -15.48
N GLU A 246 -22.03 23.90 -15.82
CA GLU A 246 -21.58 25.06 -16.60
C GLU A 246 -20.48 25.83 -15.85
N ASP A 247 -20.69 26.13 -14.56
CA ASP A 247 -19.69 26.85 -13.75
C ASP A 247 -18.42 26.01 -13.55
N PHE A 248 -18.58 24.71 -13.29
CA PHE A 248 -17.46 23.83 -12.97
C PHE A 248 -16.50 23.63 -14.14
N PHE A 249 -17.01 23.56 -15.37
CA PHE A 249 -16.21 23.41 -16.59
C PHE A 249 -15.91 24.73 -17.31
N ASN A 250 -16.30 25.88 -16.73
CA ASN A 250 -16.00 27.19 -17.29
C ASN A 250 -14.47 27.38 -17.44
N GLU A 251 -14.01 27.86 -18.59
CA GLU A 251 -12.57 28.01 -18.85
C GLU A 251 -11.93 29.16 -18.06
N ASP A 252 -12.70 30.20 -17.72
CA ASP A 252 -12.23 31.44 -17.08
C ASP A 252 -12.47 31.48 -15.57
N SER A 253 -13.37 30.63 -15.04
CA SER A 253 -13.71 30.62 -13.60
C SER A 253 -13.93 29.21 -13.03
N GLY A 254 -13.76 28.16 -13.84
CA GLY A 254 -14.08 26.80 -13.47
C GLY A 254 -13.00 26.09 -12.66
N ILE A 255 -13.14 24.78 -12.50
CA ILE A 255 -12.26 23.96 -11.64
C ILE A 255 -10.77 24.08 -12.00
N PHE A 256 -10.44 24.29 -13.28
CA PHE A 256 -9.06 24.41 -13.76
C PHE A 256 -8.45 25.81 -13.60
N THR A 257 -9.22 26.78 -13.09
CA THR A 257 -8.67 28.04 -12.57
C THR A 257 -8.27 27.92 -11.10
N ILE A 258 -8.69 26.84 -10.44
CA ILE A 258 -8.36 26.52 -9.05
C ILE A 258 -7.23 25.49 -9.02
N PHE A 259 -7.41 24.36 -9.71
CA PHE A 259 -6.45 23.25 -9.76
C PHE A 259 -5.62 23.25 -11.05
N ASP A 260 -4.33 22.97 -10.92
CA ASP A 260 -3.48 22.64 -12.06
C ASP A 260 -3.98 21.36 -12.73
N LYS A 261 -4.52 21.54 -13.93
CA LYS A 261 -5.04 20.48 -14.77
C LYS A 261 -3.99 19.39 -15.04
N ASN A 262 -2.73 19.76 -15.28
CA ASN A 262 -1.68 18.78 -15.58
C ASN A 262 -1.43 17.88 -14.38
N SER A 263 -1.33 18.46 -13.18
CA SER A 263 -1.27 17.71 -11.93
C SER A 263 -2.47 16.76 -11.77
N ILE A 264 -3.70 17.19 -12.06
CA ILE A 264 -4.89 16.31 -11.97
C ILE A 264 -4.79 15.13 -12.94
N ILE A 265 -4.39 15.38 -14.19
CA ILE A 265 -4.22 14.30 -15.19
C ILE A 265 -3.09 13.35 -14.80
N ASP A 266 -1.94 13.88 -14.39
CA ASP A 266 -0.78 13.08 -14.01
C ASP A 266 -1.06 12.21 -12.79
N ASN A 267 -1.79 12.73 -11.79
CA ASN A 267 -2.21 11.94 -10.63
C ASN A 267 -3.25 10.86 -10.97
N LEU A 268 -4.16 11.12 -11.93
CA LEU A 268 -5.08 10.11 -12.46
C LEU A 268 -4.30 8.96 -13.10
N LEU A 269 -3.41 9.28 -14.05
CA LEU A 269 -2.64 8.29 -14.79
C LEU A 269 -1.67 7.52 -13.89
N PHE A 270 -1.03 8.21 -12.95
CA PHE A 270 -0.18 7.58 -11.95
C PHE A 270 -0.96 6.62 -11.05
N GLY A 271 -2.09 7.07 -10.50
CA GLY A 271 -2.95 6.24 -9.66
C GLY A 271 -3.45 5.00 -10.40
N LEU A 272 -3.83 5.15 -11.68
CA LEU A 272 -4.16 4.04 -12.55
C LEU A 272 -2.97 3.10 -12.75
N LEU A 273 -1.78 3.58 -13.12
CA LEU A 273 -0.61 2.73 -13.36
C LEU A 273 -0.19 1.92 -12.13
N ILE A 274 -0.13 2.56 -10.96
CA ILE A 274 0.43 1.90 -9.76
C ILE A 274 -0.64 1.28 -8.85
N GLY A 275 -1.94 1.48 -9.14
CA GLY A 275 -3.06 0.92 -8.35
C GLY A 275 -3.35 1.68 -7.05
N HIS A 276 -3.03 2.97 -7.03
CA HIS A 276 -3.02 3.81 -5.83
C HIS A 276 -4.33 4.57 -5.61
N GLU A 277 -4.67 4.80 -4.34
CA GLU A 277 -5.96 5.37 -3.92
C GLU A 277 -6.09 6.90 -4.03
N ILE A 278 -5.09 7.58 -4.60
CA ILE A 278 -5.16 9.02 -4.89
C ILE A 278 -6.38 9.39 -5.74
N ILE A 279 -6.74 8.54 -6.71
CA ILE A 279 -7.93 8.74 -7.56
C ILE A 279 -9.25 8.55 -6.81
N GLU A 280 -9.18 7.93 -5.63
CA GLU A 280 -10.31 7.73 -4.72
C GLU A 280 -10.46 8.87 -3.71
N GLY A 281 -9.51 9.83 -3.68
CA GLY A 281 -9.55 10.98 -2.77
C GLY A 281 -8.97 10.70 -1.39
N SER A 282 -7.99 9.80 -1.28
CA SER A 282 -7.23 9.55 -0.05
C SER A 282 -5.74 9.56 -0.32
N SER A 283 -4.97 9.64 0.77
CA SER A 283 -3.52 9.49 0.73
C SER A 283 -2.85 10.51 -0.19
N PHE A 284 -3.21 11.78 -0.05
CA PHE A 284 -2.57 12.88 -0.77
C PHE A 284 -2.41 14.16 0.08
N TYR A 285 -1.46 14.99 -0.33
CA TYR A 285 -1.30 16.37 0.12
C TYR A 285 -1.98 17.31 -0.87
N LEU A 286 -2.78 18.24 -0.37
CA LEU A 286 -3.31 19.37 -1.12
C LEU A 286 -2.39 20.57 -0.87
N ILE A 287 -1.83 21.12 -1.94
CA ILE A 287 -0.87 22.22 -1.86
C ILE A 287 -1.41 23.37 -2.69
N ASN A 288 -1.38 24.59 -2.14
CA ASN A 288 -1.55 25.82 -2.91
C ASN A 288 -0.25 26.60 -2.88
N ASN A 289 0.34 26.82 -4.05
CA ASN A 289 1.54 27.63 -4.22
C ASN A 289 1.21 28.84 -5.08
N HIS A 290 1.16 30.03 -4.49
CA HIS A 290 0.79 31.27 -5.16
C HIS A 290 1.81 31.72 -6.22
N LYS A 291 3.00 31.12 -6.26
CA LYS A 291 4.00 31.36 -7.33
C LYS A 291 3.63 30.64 -8.63
N ILE A 292 2.61 29.78 -8.61
CA ILE A 292 2.17 28.97 -9.73
C ILE A 292 0.70 29.30 -10.02
N ASP A 293 0.37 29.41 -11.30
CA ASP A 293 -1.00 29.67 -11.75
C ASP A 293 -1.47 28.53 -12.67
N PRO A 294 -2.55 27.81 -12.33
CA PRO A 294 -3.32 27.87 -11.07
C PRO A 294 -2.53 27.26 -9.88
N GLY A 295 -2.79 27.78 -8.68
CA GLY A 295 -1.96 27.49 -7.50
C GLY A 295 -2.17 26.13 -6.84
N PHE A 296 -3.34 25.49 -6.98
CA PHE A 296 -3.61 24.22 -6.30
C PHE A 296 -3.16 22.98 -7.06
N PHE A 297 -2.56 22.05 -6.33
CA PHE A 297 -2.20 20.74 -6.85
C PHE A 297 -2.14 19.67 -5.76
N ILE A 298 -1.95 18.43 -6.20
CA ILE A 298 -2.03 17.26 -5.33
C ILE A 298 -0.77 16.40 -5.47
N LEU A 299 -0.23 15.95 -4.33
CA LEU A 299 0.87 14.98 -4.29
C LEU A 299 0.49 13.72 -3.50
N PRO A 300 0.66 12.51 -4.06
CA PRO A 300 0.30 11.27 -3.37
C PRO A 300 1.28 10.94 -2.23
N TRP A 301 0.77 10.27 -1.20
CA TRP A 301 1.55 9.61 -0.16
C TRP A 301 0.99 8.21 0.11
N ASN A 302 1.55 7.46 1.06
CA ASN A 302 1.06 6.12 1.45
C ASN A 302 1.06 5.04 0.34
N PHE A 303 2.24 4.69 -0.18
CA PHE A 303 2.39 3.73 -1.28
C PHE A 303 2.37 2.26 -0.85
N GLU A 304 1.91 1.94 0.35
CA GLU A 304 1.85 0.55 0.83
C GLU A 304 0.95 -0.30 -0.08
N LYS A 305 -0.16 0.30 -0.54
CA LYS A 305 -1.03 -0.23 -1.59
C LYS A 305 -0.60 0.24 -2.98
N SER A 306 0.35 -0.47 -3.58
CA SER A 306 0.81 -0.20 -4.95
C SER A 306 1.43 -1.43 -5.59
N PHE A 307 1.56 -1.41 -6.91
CA PHE A 307 2.26 -2.42 -7.70
C PHE A 307 1.80 -3.87 -7.44
N GLY A 308 0.49 -4.08 -7.29
CA GLY A 308 -0.05 -5.42 -7.08
C GLY A 308 -0.04 -5.89 -5.63
N PHE A 309 0.33 -5.04 -4.68
CA PHE A 309 0.30 -5.37 -3.26
C PHE A 309 -0.73 -4.52 -2.51
N TYR A 310 -1.31 -5.15 -1.49
CA TYR A 310 -2.00 -4.53 -0.37
C TYR A 310 -1.17 -4.77 0.90
N GLU A 311 -1.51 -4.12 2.03
CA GLU A 311 -0.83 -4.30 3.33
C GLU A 311 -0.52 -5.77 3.65
N ASP A 312 -1.52 -6.66 3.51
CA ASP A 312 -1.43 -8.11 3.82
C ASP A 312 -1.85 -9.02 2.66
N GLY A 313 -1.65 -8.61 1.41
CA GLY A 313 -2.10 -9.44 0.29
C GLY A 313 -1.73 -8.94 -1.10
N ILE A 314 -2.29 -9.61 -2.11
CA ILE A 314 -2.05 -9.32 -3.52
C ILE A 314 -3.32 -8.76 -4.14
N ILE A 315 -3.13 -7.78 -5.02
CA ILE A 315 -4.16 -7.13 -5.83
C ILE A 315 -3.91 -7.53 -7.28
N PRO A 316 -4.96 -7.84 -8.05
CA PRO A 316 -4.79 -8.27 -9.42
C PRO A 316 -4.40 -7.11 -10.35
N SER A 317 -3.60 -7.41 -11.38
CA SER A 317 -3.05 -6.42 -12.31
C SER A 317 -4.12 -5.65 -13.10
N ASP A 318 -5.31 -6.22 -13.23
CA ASP A 318 -6.50 -5.63 -13.84
C ASP A 318 -7.37 -4.84 -12.84
N LEU A 319 -6.86 -4.51 -11.64
CA LEU A 319 -7.61 -3.68 -10.68
C LEU A 319 -8.15 -2.41 -11.37
N TRP A 320 -9.48 -2.30 -11.41
CA TRP A 320 -10.26 -1.24 -12.09
C TRP A 320 -10.25 -1.24 -13.61
N LEU A 321 -9.58 -2.19 -14.25
CA LEU A 321 -9.43 -2.25 -15.71
C LEU A 321 -10.21 -3.45 -16.25
N ASN A 322 -10.95 -3.25 -17.32
CA ASN A 322 -11.62 -4.31 -18.05
C ASN A 322 -11.17 -4.26 -19.50
N GLY A 323 -10.18 -5.09 -19.85
CA GLY A 323 -9.67 -5.18 -21.22
C GLY A 323 -10.71 -5.72 -22.20
N GLU A 324 -11.58 -6.64 -21.77
CA GLU A 324 -12.61 -7.22 -22.66
C GLU A 324 -13.64 -6.18 -23.11
N LYS A 325 -13.97 -5.24 -22.23
CA LYS A 325 -14.95 -4.16 -22.49
C LYS A 325 -14.31 -2.83 -22.87
N ASN A 326 -12.97 -2.72 -22.83
CA ASN A 326 -12.25 -1.46 -22.95
C ASN A 326 -12.73 -0.39 -21.96
N GLU A 327 -13.01 -0.82 -20.72
CA GLU A 327 -13.60 0.00 -19.68
C GLU A 327 -12.62 0.19 -18.52
N ILE A 328 -12.62 1.40 -17.95
CA ILE A 328 -12.14 1.59 -16.59
C ILE A 328 -13.35 1.38 -15.70
N ASN A 329 -13.43 0.18 -15.11
CA ASN A 329 -14.48 -0.25 -14.19
C ASN A 329 -14.65 0.77 -13.06
N SER A 330 -15.79 0.72 -12.38
CA SER A 330 -16.16 1.60 -11.27
C SER A 330 -15.11 1.65 -10.15
N VAL A 331 -14.10 2.50 -10.33
CA VAL A 331 -13.25 3.02 -9.28
C VAL A 331 -14.16 3.79 -8.33
N VAL A 332 -13.87 3.76 -7.04
CA VAL A 332 -14.49 4.71 -6.11
C VAL A 332 -13.90 6.09 -6.36
N TRP A 333 -14.21 6.71 -7.49
CA TRP A 333 -13.70 8.01 -7.89
C TRP A 333 -14.00 9.06 -6.82
N SER A 334 -13.02 9.88 -6.45
CA SER A 334 -13.28 11.11 -5.68
C SER A 334 -14.33 11.95 -6.42
N LYS A 335 -15.10 12.78 -5.72
CA LYS A 335 -16.11 13.63 -6.35
C LYS A 335 -15.51 14.55 -7.42
N LEU A 336 -14.26 14.98 -7.24
CA LEU A 336 -13.51 15.73 -8.25
C LEU A 336 -13.38 14.94 -9.56
N TYR A 337 -12.78 13.74 -9.51
CA TYR A 337 -12.65 12.89 -10.71
C TYR A 337 -14.01 12.45 -11.24
N TYR A 338 -14.96 12.18 -10.35
CA TYR A 338 -16.32 11.81 -10.74
C TYR A 338 -16.96 12.88 -11.62
N ARG A 339 -16.89 14.15 -11.20
CA ARG A 339 -17.45 15.25 -12.01
C ARG A 339 -16.72 15.43 -13.34
N LEU A 340 -15.40 15.28 -13.33
CA LEU A 340 -14.57 15.43 -14.52
C LEU A 340 -14.81 14.33 -15.57
N LEU A 341 -15.02 13.09 -15.11
CA LEU A 341 -15.16 11.92 -15.98
C LEU A 341 -16.62 11.59 -16.33
N PHE A 342 -17.58 12.01 -15.49
CA PHE A 342 -18.99 11.66 -15.62
C PHE A 342 -19.93 12.86 -15.51
N PRO A 343 -19.78 13.90 -16.37
CA PRO A 343 -20.80 14.93 -16.47
C PRO A 343 -22.12 14.33 -17.00
N LYS A 344 -23.26 14.93 -16.65
CA LYS A 344 -24.58 14.56 -17.17
C LYS A 344 -24.62 14.63 -18.70
N ASN A 345 -23.91 15.58 -19.28
CA ASN A 345 -23.70 15.69 -20.72
C ASN A 345 -22.26 15.32 -21.08
N SER A 346 -22.07 14.16 -21.71
CA SER A 346 -20.76 13.62 -22.10
C SER A 346 -19.99 14.47 -23.10
N SER A 347 -20.63 15.44 -23.79
CA SER A 347 -19.90 16.38 -24.65
C SER A 347 -19.02 17.36 -23.85
N THR A 348 -19.37 17.62 -22.58
CA THR A 348 -18.70 18.63 -21.73
C THR A 348 -17.26 18.29 -21.40
N ASN A 349 -16.94 16.99 -21.24
CA ASN A 349 -15.60 16.55 -20.84
C ASN A 349 -14.76 15.98 -22.00
N GLN A 350 -15.22 16.04 -23.25
CA GLN A 350 -14.49 15.46 -24.39
C GLN A 350 -13.06 15.98 -24.52
N LYS A 351 -12.86 17.29 -24.34
CA LYS A 351 -11.52 17.92 -24.34
C LYS A 351 -10.63 17.34 -23.24
N PHE A 352 -11.16 17.19 -22.04
CA PHE A 352 -10.43 16.63 -20.90
C PHE A 352 -10.04 15.15 -21.13
N ILE A 353 -10.95 14.33 -21.69
CA ILE A 353 -10.64 12.94 -22.03
C ILE A 353 -9.55 12.84 -23.11
N ILE A 354 -9.59 13.71 -24.13
CA ILE A 354 -8.54 13.78 -25.16
C ILE A 354 -7.19 14.17 -24.53
N GLU A 355 -7.18 15.14 -23.61
CA GLU A 355 -5.98 15.56 -22.89
C GLU A 355 -5.39 14.40 -22.06
N ILE A 356 -6.21 13.60 -21.37
CA ILE A 356 -5.77 12.39 -20.66
C ILE A 356 -5.10 11.39 -21.62
N LYS A 357 -5.76 11.07 -22.75
CA LYS A 357 -5.24 10.11 -23.74
C LYS A 357 -3.91 10.57 -24.33
N ASN A 358 -3.82 11.84 -24.72
CA ASN A 358 -2.60 12.43 -25.26
C ASN A 358 -1.47 12.41 -24.24
N ARG A 359 -1.78 12.75 -22.97
CA ARG A 359 -0.79 12.73 -21.90
C ARG A 359 -0.30 11.31 -21.61
N TRP A 360 -1.18 10.32 -21.56
CA TRP A 360 -0.79 8.91 -21.41
C TRP A 360 0.14 8.45 -22.53
N ASN A 361 -0.23 8.72 -23.79
CA ASN A 361 0.58 8.34 -24.95
C ASN A 361 1.96 8.99 -24.94
N SER A 362 2.04 10.27 -24.57
CA SER A 362 3.32 10.96 -24.38
C SER A 362 4.15 10.32 -23.26
N ILE A 363 3.55 10.03 -22.11
CA ILE A 363 4.27 9.46 -20.96
C ILE A 363 4.76 8.05 -21.26
N ARG A 364 3.92 7.19 -21.87
CA ARG A 364 4.29 5.82 -22.24
C ARG A 364 5.37 5.76 -23.30
N THR A 365 5.40 6.73 -24.22
CA THR A 365 6.43 6.80 -25.27
C THR A 365 7.78 7.26 -24.72
N ASN A 366 7.82 8.09 -23.67
CA ASN A 366 9.05 8.74 -23.22
C ASN A 366 9.57 8.24 -21.87
N PHE A 367 8.69 7.98 -20.90
CA PHE A 367 9.08 7.75 -19.50
C PHE A 367 8.67 6.36 -19.01
N TRP A 368 7.39 6.04 -19.04
CA TRP A 368 6.83 4.85 -18.38
C TRP A 368 6.75 3.63 -19.31
N LYS A 369 7.80 3.35 -20.08
CA LYS A 369 7.87 2.09 -20.85
C LYS A 369 7.98 0.91 -19.88
N SER A 370 7.21 -0.15 -20.12
CA SER A 370 7.18 -1.32 -19.23
C SER A 370 8.59 -1.91 -19.02
N ASP A 371 9.36 -2.08 -20.08
CA ASP A 371 10.74 -2.61 -20.00
C ASP A 371 11.67 -1.71 -19.20
N ASN A 372 11.55 -0.38 -19.33
CA ASN A 372 12.37 0.57 -18.58
C ASN A 372 12.01 0.54 -17.09
N LEU A 373 10.71 0.47 -16.76
CA LEU A 373 10.24 0.38 -15.37
C LEU A 373 10.65 -0.94 -14.72
N ILE A 374 10.57 -2.06 -15.47
CA ILE A 374 11.03 -3.37 -15.01
C ILE A 374 12.55 -3.37 -14.79
N ALA A 375 13.33 -2.86 -15.73
CA ALA A 375 14.78 -2.76 -15.58
C ALA A 375 15.17 -1.88 -14.39
N TYR A 376 14.43 -0.77 -14.18
CA TYR A 376 14.61 0.08 -13.00
C TYR A 376 14.33 -0.67 -11.70
N PHE A 377 13.21 -1.40 -11.64
CA PHE A 377 12.87 -2.25 -10.50
C PHE A 377 13.95 -3.31 -10.24
N ASP A 378 14.40 -4.03 -11.26
CA ASP A 378 15.41 -5.09 -11.14
C ASP A 378 16.75 -4.55 -10.62
N ASN A 379 17.14 -3.34 -11.03
CA ASN A 379 18.32 -2.67 -10.51
C ASN A 379 18.18 -2.31 -9.02
N LEU A 380 17.03 -1.76 -8.61
CA LEU A 380 16.78 -1.50 -7.19
C LEU A 380 16.74 -2.81 -6.38
N TYR A 381 16.03 -3.81 -6.89
CA TYR A 381 15.83 -5.10 -6.23
C TYR A 381 17.13 -5.86 -6.03
N SER A 382 17.98 -5.91 -7.06
CA SER A 382 19.30 -6.56 -6.98
C SER A 382 20.20 -5.89 -5.94
N SER A 383 20.16 -4.56 -5.81
CA SER A 383 20.97 -3.82 -4.83
C SER A 383 20.64 -4.12 -3.37
N ILE A 384 19.44 -4.68 -3.10
CA ILE A 384 18.99 -5.01 -1.74
C ILE A 384 18.79 -6.51 -1.53
N HIS A 385 19.14 -7.35 -2.51
CA HIS A 385 18.84 -8.77 -2.48
C HIS A 385 19.43 -9.47 -1.24
N LYS A 386 20.68 -9.14 -0.89
CA LYS A 386 21.33 -9.66 0.32
C LYS A 386 20.66 -9.17 1.60
N ALA A 387 20.27 -7.89 1.65
CA ALA A 387 19.57 -7.30 2.79
C ALA A 387 18.22 -7.99 3.02
N ILE A 388 17.49 -8.31 1.93
CA ILE A 388 16.23 -9.05 1.97
C ILE A 388 16.43 -10.45 2.55
N ILE A 389 17.40 -11.22 2.05
CA ILE A 389 17.69 -12.59 2.54
C ILE A 389 17.99 -12.59 4.04
N ARG A 390 18.67 -11.57 4.54
CA ARG A 390 18.97 -11.44 5.98
C ARG A 390 17.74 -11.17 6.85
N THR A 391 16.72 -10.55 6.28
CA THR A 391 15.46 -10.21 6.98
C THR A 391 14.31 -11.19 6.73
N SER A 392 14.33 -11.90 5.59
CA SER A 392 13.28 -12.81 5.15
C SER A 392 13.62 -14.24 5.58
N ASN A 393 12.65 -14.96 6.10
CA ASN A 393 12.79 -16.38 6.43
C ASN A 393 12.44 -17.33 5.26
N SER A 394 12.11 -16.79 4.07
CA SER A 394 11.65 -17.58 2.91
C SER A 394 12.21 -17.03 1.59
N GLU A 395 12.95 -17.86 0.86
CA GLU A 395 13.40 -17.56 -0.52
C GLU A 395 12.23 -17.48 -1.51
N ASP A 396 11.18 -18.29 -1.31
CA ASP A 396 10.00 -18.30 -2.16
C ASP A 396 9.25 -16.96 -2.14
N PHE A 397 9.14 -16.33 -0.97
CA PHE A 397 8.55 -14.99 -0.85
C PHE A 397 9.32 -13.96 -1.71
N VAL A 398 10.65 -14.03 -1.69
CA VAL A 398 11.55 -13.11 -2.40
C VAL A 398 11.38 -13.27 -3.92
N LEU A 399 11.31 -14.50 -4.42
CA LEU A 399 11.10 -14.74 -5.86
C LEU A 399 9.69 -14.31 -6.30
N ASN A 400 8.66 -14.73 -5.56
CA ASN A 400 7.27 -14.40 -5.87
C ASN A 400 7.03 -12.89 -5.82
N PHE A 401 7.66 -12.17 -4.89
CA PHE A 401 7.55 -10.72 -4.79
C PHE A 401 8.01 -10.03 -6.09
N ALA A 402 9.21 -10.38 -6.57
CA ALA A 402 9.76 -9.77 -7.77
C ALA A 402 8.94 -10.11 -9.02
N GLU A 403 8.50 -11.37 -9.14
CA GLU A 403 7.63 -11.80 -10.24
C GLU A 403 6.31 -11.03 -10.26
N ASN A 404 5.67 -10.83 -9.10
CA ASN A 404 4.44 -10.06 -8.98
C ASN A 404 4.60 -8.61 -9.46
N ILE A 405 5.68 -7.92 -9.08
CA ILE A 405 5.96 -6.55 -9.54
C ILE A 405 6.17 -6.52 -11.06
N ARG A 406 6.97 -7.44 -11.61
CA ARG A 406 7.22 -7.50 -13.07
C ARG A 406 5.93 -7.77 -13.85
N ASN A 407 5.14 -8.74 -13.39
CA ASN A 407 3.85 -9.07 -14.00
C ASN A 407 2.87 -7.90 -13.92
N TRP A 408 2.83 -7.18 -12.78
CA TRP A 408 2.04 -5.98 -12.63
C TRP A 408 2.41 -4.92 -13.68
N LEU A 409 3.70 -4.56 -13.76
CA LEU A 409 4.16 -3.51 -14.69
C LEU A 409 3.92 -3.87 -16.15
N ASN A 410 4.13 -5.14 -16.51
CA ASN A 410 3.92 -5.61 -17.87
C ASN A 410 2.43 -5.63 -18.23
N ILE A 411 1.61 -6.32 -17.44
CA ILE A 411 0.17 -6.50 -17.73
C ILE A 411 -0.55 -5.15 -17.66
N ARG A 412 -0.34 -4.39 -16.59
CA ARG A 412 -1.14 -3.21 -16.30
C ARG A 412 -0.85 -2.06 -17.26
N GLY A 413 0.42 -1.83 -17.60
CA GLY A 413 0.78 -0.82 -18.61
C GLY A 413 0.09 -1.11 -19.95
N ASN A 414 0.11 -2.37 -20.38
CA ASN A 414 -0.50 -2.78 -21.65
C ASN A 414 -2.03 -2.69 -21.62
N LEU A 415 -2.67 -3.08 -20.52
CA LEU A 415 -4.12 -2.92 -20.36
C LEU A 415 -4.56 -1.45 -20.44
N ILE A 416 -3.80 -0.53 -19.82
CA ILE A 416 -4.11 0.90 -19.90
C ILE A 416 -3.87 1.42 -21.33
N ASP A 417 -2.84 0.94 -22.03
CA ASP A 417 -2.63 1.27 -23.44
C ASP A 417 -3.82 0.83 -24.31
N GLU A 418 -4.30 -0.40 -24.14
CA GLU A 418 -5.48 -0.92 -24.86
C GLU A 418 -6.70 -0.05 -24.58
N ILE A 419 -7.01 0.20 -23.29
CA ILE A 419 -8.21 0.94 -22.90
C ILE A 419 -8.18 2.40 -23.35
N LEU A 420 -7.05 3.10 -23.21
CA LEU A 420 -6.96 4.53 -23.52
C LEU A 420 -6.77 4.82 -25.02
N ASN A 421 -6.20 3.89 -25.80
CA ASN A 421 -6.05 4.07 -27.24
C ASN A 421 -7.32 3.75 -28.04
N GLU A 422 -8.27 3.02 -27.46
CA GLU A 422 -9.55 2.73 -28.09
C GLU A 422 -10.43 3.97 -28.24
N GLN A 423 -11.17 4.08 -29.35
CA GLN A 423 -12.03 5.25 -29.59
C GLN A 423 -13.19 5.34 -28.60
N ALA A 424 -13.69 4.19 -28.15
CA ALA A 424 -14.85 4.05 -27.28
C ALA A 424 -14.47 3.80 -25.80
N THR A 425 -13.35 4.34 -25.31
CA THR A 425 -13.01 4.25 -23.88
C THR A 425 -14.21 4.71 -23.04
N ILE A 426 -14.78 3.80 -22.26
CA ILE A 426 -15.92 4.07 -21.40
C ILE A 426 -15.43 4.06 -19.95
N PHE A 427 -15.43 5.24 -19.34
CA PHE A 427 -15.51 5.30 -17.89
C PHE A 427 -16.94 4.89 -17.50
N THR A 428 -17.13 4.06 -16.46
CA THR A 428 -18.48 3.64 -16.00
C THR A 428 -18.91 4.31 -14.69
N ASN A 429 -20.21 4.64 -14.57
CA ASN A 429 -20.81 5.34 -13.43
C ASN A 429 -21.82 4.46 -12.67
N ASP A 430 -21.39 3.89 -11.53
CA ASP A 430 -22.24 3.05 -10.66
C ASP A 430 -22.27 3.55 -9.19
N LEU A 431 -21.97 4.83 -8.94
CA LEU A 431 -21.62 5.33 -7.60
C LEU A 431 -22.79 5.90 -6.77
N GLU A 432 -24.04 5.66 -7.16
CA GLU A 432 -25.19 6.08 -6.34
C GLU A 432 -25.51 5.05 -5.25
N ALA A 433 -25.97 5.53 -4.08
CA ALA A 433 -26.46 4.64 -3.05
C ALA A 433 -27.70 3.88 -3.57
N PRO A 434 -27.78 2.54 -3.40
CA PRO A 434 -28.96 1.79 -3.81
C PRO A 434 -30.15 2.00 -2.86
N TYR A 435 -29.94 2.57 -1.68
CA TYR A 435 -30.96 2.74 -0.64
C TYR A 435 -31.67 4.08 -0.77
N ARG A 436 -32.92 4.06 -1.28
CA ARG A 436 -33.70 5.27 -1.62
C ARG A 436 -35.03 5.41 -0.90
N ALA A 437 -35.45 4.40 -0.12
CA ALA A 437 -36.77 4.40 0.54
C ALA A 437 -36.96 5.56 1.54
N ASN A 438 -35.89 5.94 2.24
CA ASN A 438 -35.83 7.12 3.09
C ASN A 438 -34.38 7.63 3.16
N PRO A 439 -34.01 8.66 2.38
CA PRO A 439 -32.63 9.14 2.30
C PRO A 439 -32.15 9.83 3.58
N GLU A 440 -33.03 10.17 4.53
CA GLU A 440 -32.63 10.70 5.83
C GLU A 440 -32.20 9.62 6.82
N VAL A 441 -32.65 8.38 6.60
CA VAL A 441 -32.30 7.24 7.46
C VAL A 441 -31.25 6.37 6.80
N PHE A 442 -31.48 6.02 5.53
CA PHE A 442 -30.63 5.11 4.79
C PHE A 442 -29.59 5.85 3.97
N GLY A 443 -28.41 5.24 3.88
CA GLY A 443 -27.25 5.81 3.20
C GLY A 443 -25.96 5.43 3.91
N PHE A 444 -24.84 5.83 3.34
CA PHE A 444 -23.53 5.59 3.94
C PHE A 444 -23.34 6.47 5.19
N SER A 445 -22.80 5.90 6.27
CA SER A 445 -22.47 6.63 7.50
C SER A 445 -21.27 7.57 7.35
N SER A 446 -20.41 7.32 6.37
CA SER A 446 -19.16 8.06 6.13
C SER A 446 -18.65 7.84 4.70
N SER A 447 -17.71 8.67 4.27
CA SER A 447 -16.92 8.49 3.02
C SER A 447 -16.25 7.11 2.97
N THR A 448 -15.64 6.69 4.09
CA THR A 448 -15.00 5.39 4.21
C THR A 448 -15.97 4.23 4.01
N ALA A 449 -17.20 4.35 4.56
CA ALA A 449 -18.25 3.36 4.39
C ALA A 449 -18.71 3.25 2.92
N ARG A 450 -18.95 4.40 2.27
CA ARG A 450 -19.29 4.49 0.84
C ARG A 450 -18.24 3.77 -0.02
N ARG A 451 -16.97 4.06 0.21
CA ARG A 451 -15.87 3.43 -0.52
C ARG A 451 -15.83 1.92 -0.34
N ASN A 452 -15.81 1.48 0.91
CA ASN A 452 -15.68 0.06 1.21
C ASN A 452 -16.88 -0.74 0.67
N TYR A 453 -18.06 -0.13 0.60
CA TYR A 453 -19.22 -0.71 -0.08
C TYR A 453 -18.97 -0.95 -1.57
N PHE A 454 -18.55 0.08 -2.32
CA PHE A 454 -18.35 -0.03 -3.76
C PHE A 454 -17.17 -0.94 -4.11
N LYS A 455 -16.08 -0.89 -3.34
CA LYS A 455 -14.96 -1.81 -3.55
C LYS A 455 -15.36 -3.28 -3.39
N SER A 456 -16.23 -3.60 -2.43
CA SER A 456 -16.68 -4.98 -2.26
C SER A 456 -17.85 -5.35 -3.17
N ALA A 457 -18.43 -4.40 -3.92
CA ALA A 457 -19.57 -4.67 -4.79
C ALA A 457 -19.22 -5.65 -5.91
N VAL A 458 -17.96 -5.66 -6.35
CA VAL A 458 -17.45 -6.61 -7.35
C VAL A 458 -17.66 -8.07 -6.93
N LEU A 459 -17.59 -8.38 -5.63
CA LEU A 459 -17.81 -9.73 -5.09
C LEU A 459 -19.28 -10.17 -5.13
N PHE A 460 -20.19 -9.24 -5.41
CA PHE A 460 -21.63 -9.47 -5.43
C PHE A 460 -22.23 -9.21 -6.81
N SER A 461 -21.38 -9.23 -7.86
CA SER A 461 -21.86 -9.19 -9.23
C SER A 461 -22.71 -10.43 -9.51
N THR A 462 -23.88 -10.24 -10.10
CA THR A 462 -24.74 -11.33 -10.57
C THR A 462 -24.51 -11.65 -12.05
N GLN A 463 -23.55 -10.98 -12.70
CA GLN A 463 -23.21 -11.17 -14.11
C GLN A 463 -22.24 -12.33 -14.33
N GLU A 464 -21.60 -12.81 -13.27
CA GLU A 464 -20.62 -13.89 -13.29
C GLU A 464 -20.78 -14.81 -12.07
N ILE A 465 -20.16 -15.99 -12.14
CA ILE A 465 -20.07 -16.90 -11.00
C ILE A 465 -18.66 -16.80 -10.47
N HIS A 466 -18.51 -16.25 -9.27
CA HIS A 466 -17.23 -16.07 -8.60
C HIS A 466 -16.56 -17.40 -8.25
N GLU A 467 -15.25 -17.39 -8.10
CA GLU A 467 -14.51 -18.53 -7.58
C GLU A 467 -13.93 -18.22 -6.20
N VAL A 468 -14.25 -19.05 -5.20
CA VAL A 468 -13.65 -18.96 -3.87
C VAL A 468 -12.77 -20.19 -3.66
N SER A 469 -11.46 -19.97 -3.53
CA SER A 469 -10.48 -20.99 -3.19
C SER A 469 -9.99 -20.80 -1.76
N VAL A 470 -10.03 -21.88 -0.98
CA VAL A 470 -9.56 -21.93 0.41
C VAL A 470 -8.37 -22.86 0.49
N VAL A 471 -7.27 -22.40 1.08
CA VAL A 471 -6.14 -23.26 1.47
C VAL A 471 -6.08 -23.29 2.98
N ILE A 472 -6.14 -24.49 3.56
CA ILE A 472 -6.20 -24.69 5.02
C ILE A 472 -5.39 -25.91 5.42
N GLN A 473 -4.78 -25.89 6.61
CA GLN A 473 -4.12 -27.08 7.14
C GLN A 473 -5.15 -28.19 7.38
N ARG A 474 -4.80 -29.42 7.02
CA ARG A 474 -5.68 -30.58 7.15
C ARG A 474 -6.15 -30.80 8.59
N ASP A 475 -5.25 -30.71 9.57
CA ASP A 475 -5.60 -30.92 10.98
C ASP A 475 -6.63 -29.89 11.45
N TYR A 476 -6.54 -28.65 10.97
CA TYR A 476 -7.53 -27.62 11.24
C TYR A 476 -8.87 -27.96 10.59
N PHE A 477 -8.86 -28.38 9.33
CA PHE A 477 -10.08 -28.75 8.63
C PHE A 477 -10.79 -29.96 9.30
N ASP A 478 -10.04 -30.99 9.67
CA ASP A 478 -10.53 -32.18 10.34
C ASP A 478 -11.11 -31.86 11.72
N ASP A 479 -10.40 -31.08 12.56
CA ASP A 479 -10.92 -30.62 13.86
C ASP A 479 -12.20 -29.78 13.71
N MET A 480 -12.26 -28.90 12.71
CA MET A 480 -13.46 -28.12 12.41
C MET A 480 -14.66 -29.01 12.05
N VAL A 481 -14.44 -30.06 11.25
CA VAL A 481 -15.47 -31.05 10.89
C VAL A 481 -15.91 -31.86 12.11
N LEU A 482 -14.98 -32.25 12.99
CA LEU A 482 -15.30 -32.96 14.24
C LEU A 482 -16.17 -32.10 15.17
N ARG A 483 -15.79 -30.81 15.35
CA ARG A 483 -16.54 -29.85 16.18
C ARG A 483 -17.94 -29.53 15.68
N LYS A 484 -18.25 -29.76 14.39
CA LYS A 484 -19.62 -29.64 13.87
C LYS A 484 -20.63 -30.46 14.68
N LEU A 485 -20.20 -31.58 15.26
CA LEU A 485 -21.02 -32.49 16.05
C LEU A 485 -20.99 -32.21 17.56
N ASP A 486 -20.27 -31.18 18.01
CA ASP A 486 -20.15 -30.83 19.43
C ASP A 486 -21.53 -30.48 20.03
N PRO A 487 -21.98 -31.17 21.10
CA PRO A 487 -23.26 -30.88 21.75
C PRO A 487 -23.31 -29.51 22.44
N TYR A 488 -22.16 -28.95 22.86
CA TYR A 488 -22.10 -27.71 23.65
C TYR A 488 -22.08 -26.43 22.80
N ARG A 489 -21.90 -26.53 21.48
CA ARG A 489 -21.93 -25.43 20.48
C ARG A 489 -20.92 -24.29 20.68
N TRP A 490 -20.20 -24.22 21.80
CA TRP A 490 -19.22 -23.14 22.04
C TRP A 490 -18.04 -23.24 21.08
N ASN A 491 -17.55 -24.47 20.86
CA ASN A 491 -16.38 -24.68 20.02
C ASN A 491 -16.70 -24.57 18.52
N GLU A 492 -17.96 -24.69 18.08
CA GLU A 492 -18.34 -24.61 16.65
C GLU A 492 -18.09 -23.21 16.03
N ARG A 493 -17.85 -22.20 16.86
CA ARG A 493 -17.70 -20.80 16.45
C ARG A 493 -16.25 -20.31 16.37
N LEU A 494 -15.28 -21.17 16.69
CA LEU A 494 -13.86 -20.85 16.61
C LEU A 494 -13.39 -20.80 15.16
N PHE A 495 -12.62 -19.77 14.82
CA PHE A 495 -12.06 -19.55 13.49
C PHE A 495 -10.64 -20.11 13.43
N MET A 496 -10.33 -20.79 12.32
CA MET A 496 -9.01 -21.33 12.03
C MET A 496 -8.33 -20.51 10.95
N PRO A 497 -7.00 -20.45 10.92
CA PRO A 497 -6.28 -19.68 9.92
C PRO A 497 -6.34 -20.39 8.57
N SER A 498 -6.57 -19.63 7.51
CA SER A 498 -6.56 -20.11 6.13
C SER A 498 -6.06 -19.02 5.18
N ILE A 499 -5.72 -19.42 3.96
CA ILE A 499 -5.55 -18.49 2.84
C ILE A 499 -6.83 -18.51 2.03
N ILE A 500 -7.37 -17.33 1.73
CA ILE A 500 -8.59 -17.17 0.93
C ILE A 500 -8.25 -16.41 -0.33
N THR A 501 -8.62 -16.99 -1.47
CA THR A 501 -8.62 -16.33 -2.76
C THR A 501 -10.05 -16.25 -3.27
N ILE A 502 -10.52 -15.05 -3.61
CA ILE A 502 -11.81 -14.83 -4.28
C ILE A 502 -11.51 -14.17 -5.61
N ASP A 503 -11.83 -14.88 -6.70
CA ASP A 503 -11.42 -14.55 -8.06
C ASP A 503 -9.90 -14.33 -8.11
N ASN A 504 -9.47 -13.10 -8.41
CA ASN A 504 -8.06 -12.74 -8.50
C ASN A 504 -7.52 -12.03 -7.24
N TYR A 505 -8.33 -11.91 -6.18
CA TYR A 505 -7.94 -11.27 -4.92
C TYR A 505 -7.58 -12.31 -3.86
N SER A 506 -6.41 -12.19 -3.23
CA SER A 506 -5.96 -13.14 -2.21
C SER A 506 -5.56 -12.46 -0.91
N MET A 507 -5.87 -13.12 0.20
CA MET A 507 -5.51 -12.69 1.56
C MET A 507 -5.21 -13.90 2.43
N ASP A 508 -4.13 -13.81 3.21
CA ASP A 508 -3.70 -14.84 4.15
C ASP A 508 -4.27 -14.61 5.57
N ASN A 509 -3.96 -15.54 6.49
CA ASN A 509 -4.37 -15.48 7.88
C ASN A 509 -5.87 -15.16 8.05
N VAL A 510 -6.74 -15.67 7.19
CA VAL A 510 -8.18 -15.39 7.24
C VAL A 510 -8.85 -16.41 8.13
N GLY A 511 -9.80 -15.97 8.96
CA GLY A 511 -10.59 -16.86 9.79
C GLY A 511 -11.56 -17.67 8.93
N PHE A 512 -11.42 -18.98 8.93
CA PHE A 512 -12.33 -19.92 8.28
C PHE A 512 -13.02 -20.80 9.31
N ARG A 513 -14.34 -20.95 9.20
CA ARG A 513 -15.09 -21.92 10.01
C ARG A 513 -16.37 -22.42 9.34
N ILE A 514 -16.85 -23.58 9.77
CA ILE A 514 -18.20 -24.05 9.47
C ILE A 514 -19.24 -23.13 10.15
N ARG A 515 -20.34 -22.91 9.45
CA ARG A 515 -21.52 -22.16 9.90
C ARG A 515 -22.74 -23.09 9.84
N SER A 516 -23.43 -23.24 10.97
CA SER A 516 -24.90 -23.40 11.12
C SER A 516 -25.31 -24.30 12.29
N ASN A 517 -26.52 -24.04 12.81
CA ASN A 517 -27.30 -24.86 13.73
C ASN A 517 -28.08 -26.01 13.02
N TYR A 518 -28.44 -25.85 11.73
CA TYR A 518 -29.30 -26.78 10.95
C TYR A 518 -28.53 -27.69 9.97
N ASN A 519 -27.28 -27.36 9.63
CA ASN A 519 -26.47 -28.12 8.65
C ASN A 519 -25.92 -29.45 9.19
N ARG A 520 -26.14 -29.79 10.47
CA ARG A 520 -25.65 -31.07 11.04
C ARG A 520 -26.20 -32.28 10.29
N ASN A 521 -27.42 -32.15 9.78
CA ASN A 521 -28.13 -33.23 9.08
C ASN A 521 -27.88 -33.24 7.57
N TYR A 522 -27.17 -32.24 7.03
CA TYR A 522 -26.93 -32.13 5.59
C TYR A 522 -25.44 -32.37 5.27
N PRO A 523 -25.13 -33.09 4.18
CA PRO A 523 -23.76 -33.42 3.81
C PRO A 523 -22.96 -32.21 3.32
N LYS A 524 -23.63 -31.12 2.96
CA LYS A 524 -23.01 -29.91 2.42
C LYS A 524 -22.99 -28.78 3.45
N ASP A 525 -21.80 -28.44 3.92
CA ASP A 525 -21.59 -27.44 4.97
C ASP A 525 -21.56 -26.01 4.43
N SER A 526 -22.11 -25.06 5.18
CA SER A 526 -21.89 -23.63 4.93
C SER A 526 -20.68 -23.15 5.72
N PHE A 527 -20.01 -22.11 5.23
CA PHE A 527 -18.80 -21.57 5.86
C PHE A 527 -18.93 -20.07 6.13
N LYS A 528 -18.11 -19.59 7.06
CA LYS A 528 -17.95 -18.17 7.37
C LYS A 528 -16.48 -17.79 7.26
N LEU A 529 -16.23 -16.69 6.57
CA LEU A 529 -14.92 -16.06 6.41
C LEU A 529 -14.87 -14.83 7.31
N LYS A 530 -13.79 -14.64 8.07
CA LYS A 530 -13.55 -13.47 8.91
C LYS A 530 -12.12 -12.95 8.67
N PHE A 531 -12.03 -11.87 7.89
CA PHE A 531 -10.77 -11.23 7.54
C PHE A 531 -10.15 -10.46 8.71
N SER A 532 -11.00 -9.97 9.64
CA SER A 532 -10.57 -9.27 10.86
C SER A 532 -10.51 -10.17 12.10
N GLU A 533 -10.12 -11.43 11.93
CA GLU A 533 -9.91 -12.33 13.07
C GLU A 533 -8.54 -12.07 13.67
N THR A 534 -8.51 -11.72 14.95
CA THR A 534 -7.28 -11.43 15.70
C THR A 534 -6.80 -12.63 16.50
N GLU A 535 -7.65 -13.63 16.71
CA GLU A 535 -7.32 -14.81 17.49
C GLU A 535 -7.75 -16.06 16.73
N PHE A 536 -6.77 -16.83 16.25
CA PHE A 536 -6.99 -18.07 15.53
C PHE A 536 -6.87 -19.25 16.49
N TYR A 537 -7.83 -20.16 16.41
CA TYR A 537 -7.75 -21.44 17.09
C TYR A 537 -6.91 -22.42 16.27
N LEU A 538 -5.95 -23.10 16.92
CA LEU A 538 -5.03 -24.04 16.28
C LEU A 538 -5.31 -25.51 16.63
N GLY A 539 -6.37 -25.80 17.40
CA GLY A 539 -6.61 -27.12 18.00
C GLY A 539 -6.12 -27.19 19.46
N ASP A 540 -6.63 -28.17 20.22
CA ASP A 540 -6.21 -28.47 21.60
C ASP A 540 -6.10 -27.28 22.56
N ASN A 541 -7.06 -26.35 22.51
CA ASN A 541 -7.04 -25.10 23.30
C ASN A 541 -5.82 -24.18 23.04
N SER A 542 -5.14 -24.34 21.90
CA SER A 542 -4.05 -23.49 21.44
C SER A 542 -4.57 -22.36 20.53
N TYR A 543 -3.95 -21.18 20.66
CA TYR A 543 -4.36 -19.97 19.94
C TYR A 543 -3.16 -19.19 19.39
N LYS A 544 -3.33 -18.61 18.18
CA LYS A 544 -2.42 -17.64 17.58
C LYS A 544 -3.07 -16.26 17.59
N ASN A 545 -2.49 -15.32 18.32
CA ASN A 545 -2.92 -13.92 18.30
C ASN A 545 -2.19 -13.14 17.20
N ILE A 546 -2.97 -12.41 16.40
CA ILE A 546 -2.54 -11.49 15.33
C ILE A 546 -3.32 -10.17 15.53
N PRO A 547 -2.93 -9.32 16.50
CA PRO A 547 -3.64 -8.07 16.79
C PRO A 547 -3.75 -7.13 15.59
N GLU A 548 -2.82 -7.20 14.65
CA GLU A 548 -2.75 -6.43 13.41
C GLU A 548 -4.02 -6.65 12.56
N ASN A 549 -4.66 -7.81 12.66
CA ASN A 549 -5.88 -8.12 11.91
C ASN A 549 -7.12 -7.33 12.37
N LYS A 550 -7.08 -6.61 13.50
CA LYS A 550 -8.27 -5.99 14.13
C LYS A 550 -9.08 -5.15 13.15
N ASP A 551 -8.40 -4.40 12.29
CA ASP A 551 -9.02 -3.54 11.29
C ASP A 551 -8.82 -3.96 9.84
N ARG A 552 -8.31 -5.18 9.63
CA ARG A 552 -8.14 -5.77 8.31
C ARG A 552 -9.47 -5.95 7.57
N ARG A 553 -9.47 -5.73 6.27
CA ARG A 553 -10.64 -5.81 5.38
C ARG A 553 -10.28 -6.48 4.07
N PHE A 554 -11.17 -7.31 3.54
CA PHE A 554 -11.08 -7.83 2.17
C PHE A 554 -12.01 -7.04 1.28
N LEU A 555 -11.45 -6.21 0.39
CA LEU A 555 -12.19 -5.25 -0.44
C LEU A 555 -13.17 -4.35 0.33
N GLY A 556 -12.88 -4.07 1.60
CA GLY A 556 -13.74 -3.27 2.48
C GLY A 556 -14.60 -4.09 3.45
N LEU A 557 -14.73 -5.41 3.26
CA LEU A 557 -15.52 -6.28 4.15
C LEU A 557 -14.69 -6.88 5.29
N ARG A 558 -15.31 -6.98 6.46
CA ARG A 558 -14.74 -7.70 7.61
C ARG A 558 -14.97 -9.19 7.55
N ARG A 559 -16.08 -9.60 6.94
CA ARG A 559 -16.62 -10.97 6.97
C ARG A 559 -17.46 -11.24 5.72
N LEU A 560 -17.47 -12.51 5.32
CA LEU A 560 -18.30 -13.05 4.26
C LEU A 560 -18.89 -14.40 4.69
N ASN A 561 -19.96 -14.84 4.03
CA ASN A 561 -20.53 -16.16 4.27
C ASN A 561 -20.69 -16.91 2.94
N LEU A 562 -20.37 -18.20 2.98
CA LEU A 562 -20.58 -19.15 1.88
C LEU A 562 -21.72 -20.08 2.28
N ARG A 563 -22.91 -19.90 1.69
CA ARG A 563 -24.09 -20.67 2.08
C ARG A 563 -24.34 -21.82 1.14
N ALA A 564 -24.48 -23.01 1.70
CA ALA A 564 -24.69 -24.25 0.96
C ALA A 564 -26.10 -24.37 0.37
N ALA A 565 -27.07 -23.61 0.90
CA ALA A 565 -28.48 -23.63 0.53
C ALA A 565 -29.08 -25.07 0.42
N PRO A 566 -28.92 -25.93 1.44
CA PRO A 566 -29.19 -27.37 1.30
C PRO A 566 -30.66 -27.72 1.02
N THR A 567 -31.58 -26.81 1.33
CA THR A 567 -33.03 -26.97 1.10
C THR A 567 -33.55 -26.15 -0.08
N ASP A 568 -32.73 -25.29 -0.67
CA ASP A 568 -33.09 -24.46 -1.82
C ASP A 568 -32.33 -24.94 -3.06
N PHE A 569 -32.93 -25.90 -3.77
CA PHE A 569 -32.35 -26.47 -4.99
C PHE A 569 -32.20 -25.46 -6.12
N SER A 570 -32.91 -24.32 -6.07
CA SER A 570 -32.82 -23.28 -7.08
C SER A 570 -31.59 -22.40 -6.91
N PHE A 571 -31.08 -22.24 -5.68
CA PHE A 571 -30.13 -21.17 -5.32
C PHE A 571 -30.66 -19.75 -5.66
N MET A 572 -31.97 -19.59 -5.89
CA MET A 572 -32.58 -18.33 -6.33
C MET A 572 -33.49 -17.72 -5.27
N ASN A 573 -33.99 -18.47 -4.29
CA ASN A 573 -35.02 -17.95 -3.39
C ASN A 573 -34.47 -16.81 -2.51
N GLU A 574 -33.28 -17.00 -1.93
CA GLU A 574 -32.63 -15.96 -1.13
C GLU A 574 -32.23 -14.75 -1.99
N VAL A 575 -31.73 -15.00 -3.21
CA VAL A 575 -31.34 -13.95 -4.15
C VAL A 575 -32.53 -13.10 -4.57
N THR A 576 -33.61 -13.74 -5.00
CA THR A 576 -34.86 -13.09 -5.41
C THR A 576 -35.45 -12.28 -4.26
N GLY A 577 -35.40 -12.83 -3.04
CA GLY A 577 -35.83 -12.12 -1.83
C GLY A 577 -35.07 -10.82 -1.64
N TYR A 578 -33.73 -10.84 -1.71
CA TYR A 578 -32.93 -9.62 -1.53
C TYR A 578 -33.05 -8.64 -2.70
N GLU A 579 -33.20 -9.11 -3.94
CA GLU A 579 -33.46 -8.22 -5.09
C GLU A 579 -34.80 -7.48 -4.95
N ILE A 580 -35.84 -8.07 -4.34
CA ILE A 580 -37.08 -7.35 -4.02
C ILE A 580 -36.80 -6.19 -3.05
N TYR A 581 -36.03 -6.41 -1.98
CA TYR A 581 -35.67 -5.34 -1.03
C TYR A 581 -34.85 -4.23 -1.70
N LYS A 582 -33.94 -4.60 -2.61
CA LYS A 582 -33.16 -3.66 -3.42
C LYS A 582 -34.05 -2.77 -4.27
N ILE A 583 -35.02 -3.34 -4.99
CA ILE A 583 -36.01 -2.60 -5.80
C ILE A 583 -36.81 -1.64 -4.92
N LEU A 584 -37.17 -2.08 -3.71
CA LEU A 584 -37.87 -1.24 -2.73
C LEU A 584 -36.97 -0.17 -2.08
N GLY A 585 -35.66 -0.17 -2.36
CA GLY A 585 -34.70 0.78 -1.79
C GLY A 585 -34.47 0.60 -0.29
N ILE A 586 -34.68 -0.62 0.24
CA ILE A 586 -34.52 -0.99 1.65
C ILE A 586 -33.16 -1.68 1.84
N PRO A 587 -32.44 -1.44 2.95
CA PRO A 587 -31.25 -2.21 3.31
C PRO A 587 -31.44 -3.71 3.17
N HIS A 588 -30.54 -4.35 2.44
CA HIS A 588 -30.52 -5.79 2.22
C HIS A 588 -29.09 -6.30 2.14
N THR A 589 -28.90 -7.57 2.48
CA THR A 589 -27.63 -8.27 2.27
C THR A 589 -27.34 -8.36 0.77
N ARG A 590 -26.11 -8.04 0.34
CA ARG A 590 -25.66 -8.33 -1.03
C ARG A 590 -25.32 -9.81 -1.20
N ILE A 591 -25.61 -10.34 -2.38
CA ILE A 591 -25.55 -11.78 -2.64
C ILE A 591 -25.16 -12.05 -4.10
N SER A 592 -24.33 -13.07 -4.30
CA SER A 592 -23.94 -13.62 -5.61
C SER A 592 -23.75 -15.14 -5.51
N TRP A 593 -23.36 -15.77 -6.62
CA TRP A 593 -23.03 -17.19 -6.66
C TRP A 593 -21.53 -17.41 -6.72
N THR A 594 -21.07 -18.48 -6.09
CA THR A 594 -19.66 -18.85 -6.14
C THR A 594 -19.43 -20.36 -6.21
N LYS A 595 -18.39 -20.77 -6.93
CA LYS A 595 -17.79 -22.10 -6.85
C LYS A 595 -16.80 -22.14 -5.69
N LEU A 596 -17.00 -23.07 -4.76
CA LEU A 596 -16.06 -23.26 -3.65
C LEU A 596 -15.05 -24.37 -3.96
N TYR A 597 -13.78 -24.07 -3.77
CA TYR A 597 -12.68 -25.03 -3.81
C TYR A 597 -11.93 -25.05 -2.48
N ILE A 598 -11.54 -26.24 -2.00
CA ILE A 598 -10.74 -26.39 -0.79
C ILE A 598 -9.50 -27.22 -1.11
N THR A 599 -8.33 -26.70 -0.76
CA THR A 599 -7.04 -27.39 -0.79
C THR A 599 -6.60 -27.61 0.65
N GLU A 600 -6.20 -28.83 0.99
CA GLU A 600 -5.71 -29.17 2.32
C GLU A 600 -4.19 -29.33 2.26
N ILE A 601 -3.48 -28.66 3.17
CA ILE A 601 -2.01 -28.69 3.29
C ILE A 601 -1.58 -29.31 4.63
N ASP A 602 -0.34 -29.79 4.71
CA ASP A 602 0.30 -30.14 5.98
C ASP A 602 0.88 -28.90 6.68
N GLU A 603 1.47 -29.10 7.87
CA GLU A 603 2.14 -28.06 8.66
C GLU A 603 3.33 -27.39 7.94
N ASN A 604 3.90 -28.06 6.95
CA ASN A 604 5.03 -27.58 6.15
C ASN A 604 4.57 -26.89 4.85
N GLY A 605 3.26 -26.80 4.61
CA GLY A 605 2.67 -26.18 3.42
C GLY A 605 2.54 -27.11 2.22
N ASN A 606 2.87 -28.40 2.33
CA ASN A 606 2.72 -29.34 1.22
C ASN A 606 1.26 -29.72 1.02
N ILE A 607 0.82 -29.78 -0.24
CA ILE A 607 -0.53 -30.21 -0.59
C ILE A 607 -0.72 -31.68 -0.22
N VAL A 608 -1.54 -31.95 0.80
CA VAL A 608 -1.97 -33.31 1.18
C VAL A 608 -3.27 -33.70 0.48
N LYS A 609 -4.08 -32.70 0.11
CA LYS A 609 -5.25 -32.89 -0.73
C LYS A 609 -5.36 -31.75 -1.73
N PRO A 610 -5.32 -32.06 -3.04
CA PRO A 610 -5.36 -31.04 -4.06
C PRO A 610 -6.72 -30.33 -4.08
N LYS A 611 -6.75 -29.18 -4.75
CA LYS A 611 -7.91 -28.31 -4.94
C LYS A 611 -9.17 -29.11 -5.29
N GLU A 612 -10.06 -29.28 -4.32
CA GLU A 612 -11.29 -30.07 -4.42
C GLU A 612 -12.50 -29.15 -4.58
N TYR A 613 -13.29 -29.36 -5.63
CA TYR A 613 -14.55 -28.64 -5.82
C TYR A 613 -15.62 -29.11 -4.82
N LYS A 614 -16.14 -28.18 -4.02
CA LYS A 614 -17.19 -28.42 -3.00
C LYS A 614 -18.60 -28.09 -3.46
N GLY A 615 -18.77 -27.64 -4.71
CA GLY A 615 -20.07 -27.28 -5.29
C GLY A 615 -20.32 -25.76 -5.38
N LEU A 616 -21.53 -25.41 -5.81
CA LEU A 616 -22.04 -24.04 -5.90
C LEU A 616 -22.53 -23.53 -4.53
N TYR A 617 -22.22 -22.30 -4.18
CA TYR A 617 -22.61 -21.64 -2.93
C TYR A 617 -23.21 -20.28 -3.22
N LEU A 618 -23.99 -19.76 -2.27
CA LEU A 618 -24.33 -18.33 -2.24
C LEU A 618 -23.24 -17.59 -1.46
N LEU A 619 -22.55 -16.66 -2.13
CA LEU A 619 -21.64 -15.73 -1.49
C LEU A 619 -22.47 -14.56 -0.96
N THR A 620 -22.50 -14.39 0.37
CA THR A 620 -23.38 -13.42 1.03
C THR A 620 -22.59 -12.49 1.95
N GLU A 621 -22.92 -11.21 1.88
CA GLU A 621 -22.48 -10.20 2.84
C GLU A 621 -22.88 -10.61 4.27
N ASP A 622 -22.05 -10.29 5.26
CA ASP A 622 -22.41 -10.50 6.67
C ASP A 622 -23.12 -9.26 7.21
N ILE A 623 -24.23 -9.46 7.93
CA ILE A 623 -24.89 -8.37 8.64
C ILE A 623 -24.12 -8.12 9.94
N ASP A 624 -23.19 -7.17 9.91
CA ASP A 624 -22.37 -6.74 11.04
C ASP A 624 -22.24 -5.20 11.11
N LYS A 625 -21.29 -4.68 11.90
CA LYS A 625 -21.04 -3.22 11.98
C LYS A 625 -20.71 -2.61 10.61
N THR A 626 -20.06 -3.36 9.72
CA THR A 626 -19.72 -2.94 8.36
C THR A 626 -21.00 -2.72 7.55
N PHE A 627 -21.92 -3.68 7.62
CA PHE A 627 -23.24 -3.57 6.99
C PHE A 627 -24.01 -2.34 7.47
N LEU A 628 -24.03 -2.07 8.79
CA LEU A 628 -24.71 -0.89 9.33
C LEU A 628 -24.12 0.42 8.77
N ASN A 629 -22.79 0.52 8.72
CA ASN A 629 -22.10 1.68 8.15
C ASN A 629 -22.46 1.89 6.67
N TYR A 630 -22.71 0.83 5.91
CA TYR A 630 -23.05 0.94 4.50
C TYR A 630 -24.49 1.37 4.24
N ASN A 631 -25.39 1.07 5.18
CA ASN A 631 -26.83 1.12 4.95
C ASN A 631 -27.53 2.23 5.74
N PHE A 632 -26.94 2.73 6.82
CA PHE A 632 -27.55 3.72 7.71
C PHE A 632 -26.66 4.94 7.91
N LYS A 633 -27.23 6.14 7.75
CA LYS A 633 -26.54 7.42 8.04
C LYS A 633 -26.06 7.47 9.51
N ASN A 634 -26.82 6.86 10.43
CA ASN A 634 -26.42 6.67 11.81
C ASN A 634 -26.31 5.16 12.14
N PRO A 635 -25.08 4.62 12.27
CA PRO A 635 -24.85 3.20 12.50
C PRO A 635 -24.80 2.80 13.99
N GLU A 636 -24.91 3.73 14.94
CA GLU A 636 -24.71 3.50 16.39
C GLU A 636 -25.88 2.77 17.08
N GLY A 637 -26.76 2.13 16.31
CA GLY A 637 -27.91 1.39 16.80
C GLY A 637 -27.59 -0.04 17.26
N ASN A 638 -28.60 -0.70 17.83
CA ASN A 638 -28.52 -2.11 18.19
C ASN A 638 -28.86 -3.01 17.00
N LEU A 639 -28.04 -4.04 16.77
CA LEU A 639 -28.30 -5.08 15.77
C LEU A 639 -28.69 -6.39 16.46
N TYR A 640 -29.96 -6.78 16.33
CA TYR A 640 -30.47 -8.04 16.86
C TYR A 640 -30.68 -9.04 15.73
N LYS A 641 -30.30 -10.29 15.97
CA LYS A 641 -30.59 -11.42 15.09
C LYS A 641 -31.46 -12.41 15.86
N THR A 642 -32.63 -12.74 15.33
CA THR A 642 -33.46 -13.82 15.89
C THR A 642 -32.73 -15.16 15.71
N CYS A 643 -32.72 -15.98 16.77
CA CYS A 643 -31.99 -17.25 16.80
C CYS A 643 -32.65 -18.36 15.98
#